data_AF-A0A3L6QZV6-F1
#
_entry.id   AF-A0A3L6QZV6-F1
#
_cell.length_a   1.000
_cell.length_b   1.000
_cell.length_c   1.000
_cell.angle_alpha   90.00
_cell.angle_beta   90.00
_cell.angle_gamma   90.00
#
_symmetry.space_group_name_H-M   'P 1'
#
loop_
_entity.id
_entity.type
_entity.pdbx_description
1 polymer ?
#
loop_
_entity_poly.entity_id
_entity_poly.type
_entity_poly.pdbx_seq_one_letter_code
_entity_poly.pdbx_strand_id
1 'polypeptide(L)'
;MSLAGSALEAALQAVGRGLDAAGDHRLLYCKGAGRLVALDEDRARDTPPRSGGVLSSVPPDVEVEQWSSNPLRIRPPVPHGVPPAALDEPFVCSFQQMAEYFNRKSGLLETVPLGSFNSLFSFTGSWKNDAAATKALAIDGYSLPLFRVIIKSDELTLLESVKRAIPNVWDPSALASFIENYGTHIITSVTVGGKDEVYIKQHSSSQLSELEFKNYVREIGRERFSEVENKSNATPINYSEKDMTVIFRRRGGCDLVQSFSDWKGTVASAPDVIAMTFLSIVSLVDDIPGKKHLARAVELYLTYKPPIEELQYFLDFQVPLVWAPAPPGIAGHHRKEPVCPSLQFSLMGPKLFISTEQISAGRRPVVGLKLLLEGAKQNRLAIHLQHLGSLPKIFLPHWDSHITIGPPKWQGPEEQDSRWFEPIKWKNFAHVSTAPIEYTETNITDLSGVYIVTGAQLGVWDFGAKSVLHLKLLFSRVPGCTIRRSVWDHSPSSSSTQRTDESSSSSSDNAKLVKIVDMTETLKGPQDAPGHWLVTGAKLGVEKGRIVTSLPQPSDRGIGIDAFHLREFWIHVLAQILTVVDVVIADWLHRLQIDGHSWRLRLIVASAMNETHGDVFSIVEVPFILEFMCDMEHEEMSKVSEAKIKTDSISMDQSKVSEANNGGVDHSMVKTRVVGGNTYEVIEGKVDWRGRPALRGRHGGVGNSFFILANFGLENMASLSLAVNLILYFMFVMHIDLAEASNLLTNYMGTSYMVAVLISAFADVFVGRYMTVIISSLIELVGLLLLMLQARSDRLKPPYCRYPVDPTCQRVHGGNEVHLYLALYLIAIGSAGIKAALPAHCADQFDEKHPEEKLQMSSCFNWLLLSLCTGGAISVTVFVYIQQYKGWDRGFAAAAGAMGLAVIVFIAGMPRYRLATVQGSSALTEIFQVYVAAFRNRNLPLPENPDELYEISRSKASPDTEFVAHRDKPFRLIALTVQAHT
;
A
#
# COMPACT_ATOMS: atom_id res chain seq x y z
N MET A 1 -26.67 -1.98 -23.49
CA MET A 1 -25.76 -3.09 -23.82
C MET A 1 -25.93 -4.18 -22.79
N SER A 2 -25.96 -5.46 -23.18
CA SER A 2 -25.88 -6.57 -22.20
C SER A 2 -24.50 -6.56 -21.52
N LEU A 3 -24.39 -7.03 -20.28
CA LEU A 3 -23.10 -7.16 -19.56
C LEU A 3 -22.09 -7.99 -20.38
N ALA A 4 -22.57 -8.99 -21.12
CA ALA A 4 -21.75 -9.76 -22.07
C ALA A 4 -21.13 -8.92 -23.19
N GLY A 5 -21.83 -7.88 -23.67
CA GLY A 5 -21.28 -6.93 -24.64
C GLY A 5 -20.12 -6.11 -24.06
N SER A 6 -20.23 -5.68 -22.80
CA SER A 6 -19.20 -4.85 -22.15
C SER A 6 -17.87 -5.58 -21.93
N ALA A 7 -17.89 -6.86 -21.53
CA ALA A 7 -16.67 -7.64 -21.32
C ALA A 7 -15.96 -7.98 -22.64
N LEU A 8 -16.72 -8.26 -23.70
CA LEU A 8 -16.18 -8.53 -25.03
C LEU A 8 -15.58 -7.26 -25.67
N GLU A 9 -16.23 -6.11 -25.49
CA GLU A 9 -15.72 -4.82 -25.94
C GLU A 9 -14.43 -4.44 -25.19
N ALA A 10 -14.39 -4.64 -23.87
CA ALA A 10 -13.18 -4.45 -23.08
C ALA A 10 -12.03 -5.37 -23.54
N ALA A 11 -12.33 -6.63 -23.88
CA ALA A 11 -11.35 -7.56 -24.44
C ALA A 11 -10.81 -7.08 -25.80
N LEU A 12 -11.68 -6.57 -26.69
CA LEU A 12 -11.29 -6.00 -27.98
C LEU A 12 -10.34 -4.80 -27.83
N GLN A 13 -10.63 -3.90 -26.89
CA GLN A 13 -9.80 -2.72 -26.63
C GLN A 13 -8.47 -3.06 -25.96
N ALA A 14 -8.39 -4.19 -25.25
CA ALA A 14 -7.20 -4.61 -24.53
C ALA A 14 -6.15 -5.27 -25.43
N VAL A 15 -6.59 -5.99 -26.46
CA VAL A 15 -5.68 -6.64 -27.41
C VAL A 15 -4.81 -5.60 -28.12
N GLY A 16 -3.50 -5.87 -28.16
CA GLY A 16 -2.48 -4.96 -28.68
C GLY A 16 -1.95 -3.94 -27.67
N ARG A 17 -2.50 -3.86 -26.45
CA ARG A 17 -1.98 -3.01 -25.36
C ARG A 17 -0.84 -3.69 -24.62
N GLY A 18 -0.07 -2.87 -23.90
CA GLY A 18 0.99 -3.34 -23.02
C GLY A 18 0.45 -3.95 -21.73
N LEU A 19 1.24 -4.82 -21.10
CA LEU A 19 0.98 -5.38 -19.79
C LEU A 19 2.29 -5.64 -19.07
N ASP A 20 2.28 -5.50 -17.75
CA ASP A 20 3.34 -5.99 -16.90
C ASP A 20 3.13 -7.46 -16.52
N ALA A 21 3.95 -8.34 -17.11
CA ALA A 21 3.96 -9.77 -16.80
C ALA A 21 4.44 -10.13 -15.38
N ALA A 22 5.09 -9.22 -14.65
CA ALA A 22 5.44 -9.40 -13.24
C ALA A 22 4.26 -9.15 -12.30
N GLY A 23 3.19 -8.48 -12.79
CA GLY A 23 2.03 -8.07 -12.00
C GLY A 23 0.76 -8.92 -12.22
N ASP A 24 -0.39 -8.37 -11.82
CA ASP A 24 -1.70 -9.00 -12.00
C ASP A 24 -2.22 -8.77 -13.43
N HIS A 25 -2.77 -9.82 -14.04
CA HIS A 25 -3.23 -9.81 -15.44
C HIS A 25 -4.72 -9.42 -15.56
N ARG A 26 -5.21 -8.49 -14.74
CA ARG A 26 -6.54 -7.88 -14.91
C ARG A 26 -6.48 -6.77 -15.97
N LEU A 27 -7.57 -6.61 -16.73
CA LEU A 27 -7.66 -5.57 -17.75
C LEU A 27 -7.41 -4.16 -17.24
N LEU A 28 -7.71 -3.87 -15.97
CA LEU A 28 -7.46 -2.57 -15.36
C LEU A 28 -5.98 -2.20 -15.30
N TYR A 29 -5.07 -3.18 -15.39
CA TYR A 29 -3.62 -2.97 -15.37
C TYR A 29 -2.98 -2.92 -16.77
N CYS A 30 -3.80 -2.86 -17.83
CA CYS A 30 -3.27 -2.65 -19.19
C CYS A 30 -2.51 -1.32 -19.25
N LYS A 31 -1.30 -1.39 -19.81
CA LYS A 31 -0.35 -0.29 -19.96
C LYS A 31 -0.49 0.39 -21.33
N GLY A 32 0.09 1.58 -21.44
CA GLY A 32 0.00 2.46 -22.61
C GLY A 32 -1.31 3.25 -22.69
N ALA A 33 -1.26 4.43 -23.29
CA ALA A 33 -2.44 5.26 -23.57
C ALA A 33 -3.40 4.63 -24.60
N GLY A 34 -2.96 3.57 -25.29
CA GLY A 34 -3.71 2.81 -26.29
C GLY A 34 -2.95 1.55 -26.68
N ARG A 35 -3.24 1.01 -27.87
CA ARG A 35 -2.49 -0.11 -28.45
C ARG A 35 -1.04 0.30 -28.72
N LEU A 36 -0.11 -0.62 -28.51
CA LEU A 36 1.33 -0.42 -28.72
C LEU A 36 1.81 -0.92 -30.09
N VAL A 37 0.94 -1.65 -30.78
CA VAL A 37 1.18 -2.25 -32.08
C VAL A 37 0.26 -1.62 -33.12
N ALA A 38 0.74 -1.54 -34.36
CA ALA A 38 -0.06 -1.06 -35.48
C ALA A 38 -1.08 -2.13 -35.90
N LEU A 39 -2.36 -1.77 -35.87
CA LEU A 39 -3.47 -2.53 -36.45
C LEU A 39 -4.19 -1.64 -37.48
N ASP A 40 -4.78 -2.24 -38.51
CA ASP A 40 -5.49 -1.55 -39.60
C ASP A 40 -6.88 -1.04 -39.13
N GLU A 41 -6.90 0.04 -38.35
CA GLU A 41 -8.14 0.67 -37.87
C GLU A 41 -8.98 1.27 -39.00
N ASP A 42 -8.34 1.72 -40.10
CA ASP A 42 -9.01 2.37 -41.24
C ASP A 42 -9.97 1.42 -41.97
N ARG A 43 -9.71 0.11 -41.88
CA ARG A 43 -10.56 -0.95 -42.45
C ARG A 43 -11.37 -1.70 -41.40
N ALA A 44 -11.50 -1.15 -40.19
CA ALA A 44 -12.31 -1.73 -39.14
C ALA A 44 -13.78 -1.84 -39.57
N ARG A 45 -14.41 -2.98 -39.26
CA ARG A 45 -15.80 -3.25 -39.63
C ARG A 45 -16.61 -3.68 -38.43
N ASP A 46 -17.88 -3.33 -38.45
CA ASP A 46 -18.85 -3.85 -37.51
C ASP A 46 -19.08 -5.33 -37.80
N THR A 47 -18.84 -6.17 -36.80
CA THR A 47 -19.02 -7.62 -36.90
C THR A 47 -20.16 -8.05 -35.99
N PRO A 48 -21.21 -8.70 -36.52
CA PRO A 48 -22.26 -9.26 -35.67
C PRO A 48 -21.70 -10.51 -34.96
N PRO A 49 -21.60 -10.53 -33.61
CA PRO A 49 -21.34 -11.77 -32.90
C PRO A 49 -22.52 -12.71 -33.12
N ARG A 50 -22.29 -14.01 -33.34
CA ARG A 50 -23.40 -14.97 -33.54
C ARG A 50 -24.31 -15.09 -32.30
N SER A 51 -23.93 -14.56 -31.14
CA SER A 51 -24.70 -14.51 -29.89
C SER A 51 -25.71 -13.36 -29.78
N GLY A 52 -25.83 -12.50 -30.80
CA GLY A 52 -26.72 -11.33 -30.80
C GLY A 52 -26.01 -10.06 -30.28
N GLY A 53 -26.20 -8.96 -31.02
CA GLY A 53 -25.48 -7.69 -30.85
C GLY A 53 -24.68 -7.30 -32.09
N VAL A 54 -24.01 -6.15 -32.06
CA VAL A 54 -23.04 -5.70 -33.07
C VAL A 54 -21.79 -5.26 -32.32
N LEU A 55 -20.64 -5.86 -32.64
CA LEU A 55 -19.34 -5.40 -32.14
C LEU A 55 -18.84 -4.35 -33.12
N SER A 56 -18.78 -3.10 -32.68
CA SER A 56 -18.39 -1.99 -33.56
C SER A 56 -16.89 -1.90 -33.75
N SER A 57 -16.45 -1.53 -34.95
CA SER A 57 -15.05 -1.16 -35.24
C SER A 57 -14.02 -2.26 -34.91
N VAL A 58 -14.22 -3.48 -35.40
CA VAL A 58 -13.21 -4.56 -35.28
C VAL A 58 -12.20 -4.48 -36.43
N PRO A 59 -10.88 -4.31 -36.16
CA PRO A 59 -9.86 -4.32 -37.19
C PRO A 59 -9.78 -5.68 -37.91
N PRO A 60 -9.39 -5.72 -39.19
CA PRO A 60 -9.23 -6.97 -39.94
C PRO A 60 -8.13 -7.89 -39.36
N ASP A 61 -7.18 -7.31 -38.61
CA ASP A 61 -6.10 -8.02 -37.93
C ASP A 61 -6.56 -8.75 -36.66
N VAL A 62 -7.81 -8.53 -36.23
CA VAL A 62 -8.37 -9.09 -35.00
C VAL A 62 -9.51 -10.05 -35.32
N GLU A 63 -9.41 -11.27 -34.81
CA GLU A 63 -10.48 -12.27 -34.88
C GLU A 63 -11.17 -12.44 -33.53
N VAL A 64 -12.48 -12.64 -33.57
CA VAL A 64 -13.28 -13.05 -32.41
C VAL A 64 -13.78 -14.48 -32.63
N GLU A 65 -13.14 -15.44 -31.96
CA GLU A 65 -13.59 -16.83 -31.91
C GLU A 65 -14.71 -16.99 -30.87
N GLN A 66 -15.74 -17.77 -31.20
CA GLN A 66 -16.82 -18.10 -30.26
C GLN A 66 -16.75 -19.57 -29.87
N TRP A 67 -16.77 -19.85 -28.58
CA TRP A 67 -16.76 -21.20 -28.03
C TRP A 67 -18.17 -21.74 -27.74
N SER A 68 -18.30 -23.06 -27.73
CA SER A 68 -19.50 -23.72 -27.19
C SER A 68 -19.52 -23.62 -25.66
N SER A 69 -20.71 -23.50 -25.07
CA SER A 69 -20.92 -23.30 -23.62
C SER A 69 -20.56 -24.50 -22.73
N ASN A 70 -19.71 -25.42 -23.20
CA ASN A 70 -19.31 -26.61 -22.47
C ASN A 70 -18.13 -26.31 -21.54
N PRO A 71 -18.22 -26.69 -20.25
CA PRO A 71 -17.14 -26.47 -19.30
C PRO A 71 -15.95 -27.36 -19.65
N LEU A 72 -14.79 -26.74 -19.78
CA LEU A 72 -13.50 -27.41 -19.96
C LEU A 72 -12.86 -27.57 -18.58
N ARG A 73 -12.56 -28.81 -18.18
CA ARG A 73 -11.79 -29.05 -16.96
C ARG A 73 -10.35 -28.57 -17.17
N ILE A 74 -9.84 -27.80 -16.24
CA ILE A 74 -8.50 -27.22 -16.33
C ILE A 74 -7.49 -28.29 -15.95
N ARG A 75 -6.74 -28.76 -16.95
CA ARG A 75 -5.66 -29.73 -16.78
C ARG A 75 -4.49 -29.40 -17.70
N PRO A 76 -3.25 -29.75 -17.33
CA PRO A 76 -2.14 -29.71 -18.28
C PRO A 76 -2.26 -30.79 -19.36
N PRO A 77 -1.63 -30.61 -20.52
CA PRO A 77 -1.56 -31.65 -21.54
C PRO A 77 -0.81 -32.87 -20.99
N VAL A 78 -1.44 -34.04 -21.02
CA VAL A 78 -0.79 -35.31 -20.67
C VAL A 78 0.09 -35.76 -21.85
N PRO A 79 1.35 -36.18 -21.62
CA PRO A 79 2.21 -36.70 -22.70
C PRO A 79 1.54 -37.86 -23.44
N HIS A 80 1.77 -37.95 -24.76
CA HIS A 80 1.25 -39.05 -25.56
C HIS A 80 1.75 -40.41 -25.04
N GLY A 81 0.83 -41.35 -24.78
CA GLY A 81 1.13 -42.72 -24.34
C GLY A 81 0.68 -43.08 -22.91
N VAL A 82 0.09 -42.15 -22.17
CA VAL A 82 -0.44 -42.42 -20.81
C VAL A 82 -1.86 -43.03 -20.89
N PRO A 83 -2.15 -44.13 -20.17
CA PRO A 83 -3.44 -44.81 -20.23
C PRO A 83 -4.63 -43.96 -19.74
N PRO A 84 -5.85 -44.19 -20.28
CA PRO A 84 -7.04 -43.41 -19.92
C PRO A 84 -7.41 -43.41 -18.43
N ALA A 85 -7.01 -44.45 -17.69
CA ALA A 85 -7.25 -44.52 -16.24
C ALA A 85 -6.49 -43.46 -15.43
N ALA A 86 -5.42 -42.86 -15.97
CA ALA A 86 -4.71 -41.74 -15.35
C ALA A 86 -5.39 -40.38 -15.60
N LEU A 87 -6.49 -40.35 -16.37
CA LEU A 87 -7.22 -39.11 -16.66
C LEU A 87 -7.97 -38.58 -15.43
N ASP A 88 -8.21 -39.36 -14.37
CA ASP A 88 -8.90 -38.90 -13.16
C ASP A 88 -7.96 -38.61 -11.96
N GLU A 89 -6.64 -38.68 -12.19
CA GLU A 89 -5.65 -38.25 -11.18
C GLU A 89 -5.58 -36.72 -11.09
N PRO A 90 -5.56 -36.14 -9.87
CA PRO A 90 -5.36 -34.71 -9.68
C PRO A 90 -3.94 -34.29 -10.10
N PHE A 91 -3.83 -33.13 -10.76
CA PHE A 91 -2.54 -32.62 -11.19
C PHE A 91 -1.77 -32.04 -10.02
N VAL A 92 -0.72 -32.75 -9.61
CA VAL A 92 0.24 -32.36 -8.57
C VAL A 92 1.62 -32.27 -9.22
N CYS A 93 2.33 -31.16 -9.01
CA CYS A 93 3.67 -30.98 -9.55
C CYS A 93 4.54 -30.04 -8.69
N SER A 94 5.82 -29.94 -9.04
CA SER A 94 6.74 -29.01 -8.39
C SER A 94 6.43 -27.55 -8.73
N PHE A 95 6.95 -26.62 -7.94
CA PHE A 95 6.83 -25.18 -8.19
C PHE A 95 7.22 -24.80 -9.63
N GLN A 96 8.35 -25.30 -10.12
CA GLN A 96 8.86 -24.98 -11.46
C GLN A 96 7.95 -25.51 -12.56
N GLN A 97 7.48 -26.76 -12.45
CA GLN A 97 6.56 -27.35 -13.43
C GLN A 97 5.23 -26.59 -13.48
N MET A 98 4.72 -26.14 -12.33
CA MET A 98 3.50 -25.34 -12.28
C MET A 98 3.71 -23.96 -12.91
N ALA A 99 4.83 -23.28 -12.61
CA ALA A 99 5.18 -22.00 -13.22
C ALA A 99 5.29 -22.12 -14.75
N GLU A 100 5.99 -23.15 -15.26
CA GLU A 100 6.08 -23.44 -16.70
C GLU A 100 4.72 -23.69 -17.33
N TYR A 101 3.81 -24.38 -16.63
CA TYR A 101 2.43 -24.57 -17.09
C TYR A 101 1.69 -23.23 -17.25
N PHE A 102 1.80 -22.31 -16.29
CA PHE A 102 1.20 -20.98 -16.38
C PHE A 102 1.78 -20.13 -17.51
N ASN A 103 3.10 -20.19 -17.68
CA ASN A 103 3.79 -19.48 -18.74
C ASN A 103 3.32 -19.97 -20.12
N ARG A 104 3.30 -21.30 -20.33
CA ARG A 104 2.79 -21.89 -21.57
C ARG A 104 1.31 -21.59 -21.81
N LYS A 105 0.47 -21.63 -20.76
CA LYS A 105 -0.95 -21.25 -20.85
C LYS A 105 -1.12 -19.79 -21.30
N SER A 106 -0.15 -18.93 -20.99
CA SER A 106 -0.12 -17.52 -21.38
C SER A 106 0.65 -17.25 -22.68
N GLY A 107 1.06 -18.29 -23.42
CA GLY A 107 1.80 -18.16 -24.69
C GLY A 107 3.30 -17.86 -24.53
N LEU A 108 3.86 -18.00 -23.34
CA LEU A 108 5.26 -17.70 -23.04
C LEU A 108 6.08 -18.98 -22.88
N LEU A 109 7.30 -18.96 -23.41
CA LEU A 109 8.28 -20.06 -23.31
C LEU A 109 9.30 -19.85 -22.17
N GLU A 110 9.20 -18.73 -21.47
CA GLU A 110 10.11 -18.37 -20.39
C GLU A 110 9.94 -19.28 -19.16
N THR A 111 10.99 -19.39 -18.35
CA THR A 111 10.99 -20.18 -17.11
C THR A 111 10.71 -19.34 -15.86
N VAL A 112 10.71 -18.01 -15.99
CA VAL A 112 10.47 -17.09 -14.88
C VAL A 112 8.98 -17.07 -14.54
N PRO A 113 8.57 -17.32 -13.27
CA PRO A 113 7.16 -17.38 -12.94
C PRO A 113 6.44 -16.04 -13.17
N LEU A 114 5.27 -16.07 -13.81
CA LEU A 114 4.45 -14.87 -14.03
C LEU A 114 3.89 -14.28 -12.74
N GLY A 115 3.58 -12.98 -12.76
CA GLY A 115 2.88 -12.30 -11.67
C GLY A 115 1.51 -12.91 -11.39
N SER A 116 0.77 -13.30 -12.44
CA SER A 116 -0.48 -14.04 -12.27
C SER A 116 -0.32 -15.36 -11.51
N PHE A 117 0.74 -16.14 -11.78
CA PHE A 117 1.04 -17.35 -11.02
C PHE A 117 1.30 -17.03 -9.55
N ASN A 118 2.09 -15.99 -9.26
CA ASN A 118 2.35 -15.54 -7.90
C ASN A 118 1.05 -15.12 -7.18
N SER A 119 0.20 -14.33 -7.84
CA SER A 119 -1.08 -13.86 -7.30
C SER A 119 -2.08 -15.00 -7.00
N LEU A 120 -2.11 -16.02 -7.86
CA LEU A 120 -3.04 -17.15 -7.73
C LEU A 120 -2.68 -18.09 -6.58
N PHE A 121 -1.38 -18.28 -6.30
CA PHE A 121 -0.88 -19.08 -5.18
C PHE A 121 -0.50 -18.27 -3.93
N SER A 122 -0.77 -16.95 -3.94
CA SER A 122 -0.42 -16.00 -2.87
C SER A 122 1.08 -16.00 -2.50
N PHE A 123 1.95 -16.04 -3.52
CA PHE A 123 3.39 -15.85 -3.36
C PHE A 123 3.73 -14.36 -3.32
N THR A 124 4.58 -13.97 -2.37
CA THR A 124 4.95 -12.57 -2.11
C THR A 124 6.45 -12.35 -1.99
N GLY A 125 7.25 -13.43 -1.98
CA GLY A 125 8.70 -13.38 -1.84
C GLY A 125 9.44 -13.40 -3.19
N SER A 126 10.76 -13.53 -3.11
CA SER A 126 11.53 -13.89 -4.30
C SER A 126 11.11 -15.31 -4.72
N TRP A 127 10.92 -15.52 -6.02
CA TRP A 127 10.42 -16.81 -6.51
C TRP A 127 11.33 -17.99 -6.15
N LYS A 128 12.63 -17.75 -5.90
CA LYS A 128 13.57 -18.76 -5.40
C LYS A 128 13.26 -19.20 -3.96
N ASN A 129 12.93 -18.24 -3.10
CA ASN A 129 12.54 -18.53 -1.72
C ASN A 129 11.17 -19.21 -1.67
N ASP A 130 10.22 -18.73 -2.47
CA ASP A 130 8.89 -19.33 -2.60
C ASP A 130 8.98 -20.77 -3.14
N ALA A 131 9.86 -21.02 -4.11
CA ALA A 131 10.14 -22.36 -4.61
C ALA A 131 10.74 -23.26 -3.52
N ALA A 132 11.69 -22.77 -2.72
CA ALA A 132 12.31 -23.53 -1.63
C ALA A 132 11.34 -23.83 -0.48
N ALA A 133 10.37 -22.94 -0.22
CA ALA A 133 9.33 -23.12 0.78
C ALA A 133 8.17 -24.01 0.31
N THR A 134 8.11 -24.37 -0.97
CA THR A 134 7.00 -25.12 -1.57
C THR A 134 7.40 -26.55 -1.89
N LYS A 135 6.68 -27.53 -1.31
CA LYS A 135 6.89 -28.96 -1.59
C LYS A 135 6.22 -29.39 -2.90
N ALA A 136 4.95 -29.06 -3.06
CA ALA A 136 4.14 -29.39 -4.23
C ALA A 136 2.98 -28.40 -4.40
N LEU A 137 2.52 -28.25 -5.64
CA LEU A 137 1.38 -27.42 -6.02
C LEU A 137 0.36 -28.26 -6.78
N ALA A 138 -0.92 -27.90 -6.64
CA ALA A 138 -2.00 -28.51 -7.39
C ALA A 138 -3.06 -27.51 -7.82
N ILE A 139 -3.74 -27.84 -8.92
CA ILE A 139 -4.88 -27.11 -9.48
C ILE A 139 -5.97 -28.11 -9.85
N ASP A 140 -7.20 -27.74 -9.54
CA ASP A 140 -8.39 -28.35 -10.14
C ASP A 140 -9.45 -27.27 -10.39
N GLY A 141 -10.31 -27.48 -11.37
CA GLY A 141 -11.32 -26.48 -11.71
C GLY A 141 -11.87 -26.60 -13.12
N TYR A 142 -12.83 -25.73 -13.42
CA TYR A 142 -13.49 -25.65 -14.71
C TYR A 142 -13.44 -24.24 -15.29
N SER A 143 -13.26 -24.17 -16.61
CA SER A 143 -13.28 -22.96 -17.41
C SER A 143 -14.38 -23.07 -18.46
N LEU A 144 -15.20 -22.04 -18.58
CA LEU A 144 -16.30 -21.87 -19.52
C LEU A 144 -15.97 -20.68 -20.44
N PRO A 145 -15.09 -20.85 -21.44
CA PRO A 145 -14.83 -19.80 -22.42
C PRO A 145 -16.08 -19.57 -23.28
N LEU A 146 -16.43 -18.31 -23.51
CA LEU A 146 -17.52 -17.92 -24.41
C LEU A 146 -16.97 -17.30 -25.69
N PHE A 147 -16.02 -16.39 -25.54
CA PHE A 147 -15.40 -15.67 -26.65
C PHE A 147 -13.88 -15.58 -26.45
N ARG A 148 -13.14 -15.53 -27.55
CA ARG A 148 -11.71 -15.28 -27.54
C ARG A 148 -11.36 -14.28 -28.63
N VAL A 149 -10.81 -13.14 -28.23
CA VAL A 149 -10.34 -12.10 -29.15
C VAL A 149 -8.84 -12.29 -29.36
N ILE A 150 -8.37 -12.37 -30.61
CA ILE A 150 -6.99 -12.75 -30.95
C ILE A 150 -6.47 -11.84 -32.07
N ILE A 151 -5.20 -11.42 -32.00
CA ILE A 151 -4.51 -10.81 -33.14
C ILE A 151 -4.04 -11.92 -34.09
N LYS A 152 -4.46 -11.85 -35.36
CA LYS A 152 -4.07 -12.77 -36.42
C LYS A 152 -2.90 -12.31 -37.28
N SER A 153 -2.42 -11.09 -37.09
CA SER A 153 -1.32 -10.56 -37.90
C SER A 153 -0.02 -11.34 -37.67
N ASP A 154 0.54 -11.89 -38.76
CA ASP A 154 1.81 -12.61 -38.78
C ASP A 154 3.03 -11.66 -38.60
N GLU A 155 2.86 -10.37 -38.88
CA GLU A 155 3.89 -9.33 -38.81
C GLU A 155 3.46 -8.15 -37.91
N LEU A 156 3.33 -8.43 -36.61
CA LEU A 156 3.06 -7.39 -35.61
C LEU A 156 4.22 -6.40 -35.52
N THR A 157 3.95 -5.11 -35.74
CA THR A 157 4.95 -4.04 -35.63
C THR A 157 4.62 -3.08 -34.50
N LEU A 158 5.63 -2.72 -33.71
CA LEU A 158 5.49 -1.69 -32.68
C LEU A 158 5.25 -0.32 -33.31
N LEU A 159 4.42 0.50 -32.68
CA LEU A 159 4.25 1.89 -33.06
C LEU A 159 5.57 2.66 -32.93
N GLU A 160 5.80 3.59 -33.87
CA GLU A 160 7.02 4.39 -33.93
C GLU A 160 7.23 5.25 -32.68
N SER A 161 6.14 5.67 -32.02
CA SER A 161 6.20 6.36 -30.72
C SER A 161 6.78 5.50 -29.62
N VAL A 162 6.46 4.20 -29.58
CA VAL A 162 6.98 3.24 -28.62
C VAL A 162 8.45 2.94 -28.91
N LYS A 163 8.82 2.74 -30.18
CA LYS A 163 10.21 2.53 -30.61
C LYS A 163 11.11 3.70 -30.19
N ARG A 164 10.65 4.94 -30.38
CA ARG A 164 11.38 6.17 -29.99
C ARG A 164 11.59 6.32 -28.48
N ALA A 165 10.78 5.66 -27.66
CA ALA A 165 10.94 5.69 -26.20
C ALA A 165 12.05 4.76 -25.68
N ILE A 166 12.60 3.89 -26.52
CA ILE A 166 13.66 2.95 -26.14
C ILE A 166 15.00 3.70 -26.11
N PRO A 167 15.71 3.76 -24.97
CA PRO A 167 16.97 4.48 -24.88
C PRO A 167 18.10 3.75 -25.62
N ASN A 168 18.93 4.51 -26.33
CA ASN A 168 20.06 3.98 -27.10
C ASN A 168 21.27 3.56 -26.24
N VAL A 169 21.26 3.92 -24.95
CA VAL A 169 22.30 3.60 -23.97
C VAL A 169 21.66 3.00 -22.72
N TRP A 170 22.45 2.35 -21.86
CA TRP A 170 21.97 1.91 -20.56
C TRP A 170 21.59 3.13 -19.71
N ASP A 171 20.29 3.40 -19.65
CA ASP A 171 19.73 4.48 -18.85
C ASP A 171 18.64 3.98 -17.90
N PRO A 172 18.99 3.70 -16.63
CA PRO A 172 18.08 3.11 -15.65
C PRO A 172 16.74 3.83 -15.51
N SER A 173 16.74 5.16 -15.50
CA SER A 173 15.51 5.97 -15.36
C SER A 173 14.60 5.85 -16.58
N ALA A 174 15.16 6.01 -17.80
CA ALA A 174 14.41 5.85 -19.04
C ALA A 174 13.91 4.41 -19.25
N LEU A 175 14.71 3.41 -18.88
CA LEU A 175 14.32 2.00 -18.95
C LEU A 175 13.21 1.65 -17.96
N ALA A 176 13.29 2.14 -16.72
CA ALA A 176 12.24 1.96 -15.72
C ALA A 176 10.94 2.65 -16.17
N SER A 177 11.03 3.89 -16.65
CA SER A 177 9.88 4.63 -17.18
C SER A 177 9.27 3.94 -18.41
N PHE A 178 10.09 3.33 -19.28
CA PHE A 178 9.59 2.53 -20.40
C PHE A 178 8.74 1.35 -19.90
N ILE A 179 9.26 0.57 -18.95
CA ILE A 179 8.56 -0.59 -18.39
C ILE A 179 7.29 -0.15 -17.64
N GLU A 180 7.33 0.95 -16.91
CA GLU A 180 6.18 1.50 -16.19
C GLU A 180 5.06 1.94 -17.14
N ASN A 181 5.40 2.61 -18.25
CA ASN A 181 4.45 3.18 -19.20
C ASN A 181 3.92 2.15 -20.20
N TYR A 182 4.76 1.25 -20.69
CA TYR A 182 4.44 0.31 -21.77
C TYR A 182 4.32 -1.15 -21.30
N GLY A 183 4.81 -1.48 -20.12
CA GLY A 183 4.88 -2.86 -19.63
C GLY A 183 6.07 -3.63 -20.21
N THR A 184 6.03 -4.94 -20.06
CA THR A 184 7.05 -5.87 -20.56
C THR A 184 6.58 -6.68 -21.77
N HIS A 185 5.26 -6.87 -21.87
CA HIS A 185 4.63 -7.73 -22.85
C HIS A 185 3.42 -7.04 -23.49
N ILE A 186 2.99 -7.52 -24.66
CA ILE A 186 1.78 -7.11 -25.38
C ILE A 186 0.75 -8.21 -25.29
N ILE A 187 -0.51 -7.83 -25.07
CA ILE A 187 -1.65 -8.73 -25.05
C ILE A 187 -1.98 -9.17 -26.48
N THR A 188 -1.82 -10.45 -26.81
CA THR A 188 -2.11 -11.02 -28.13
C THR A 188 -3.47 -11.70 -28.22
N SER A 189 -3.98 -12.19 -27.09
CA SER A 189 -5.37 -12.65 -27.01
C SER A 189 -5.98 -12.47 -25.63
N VAL A 190 -7.31 -12.32 -25.59
CA VAL A 190 -8.11 -12.24 -24.37
C VAL A 190 -9.30 -13.18 -24.50
N THR A 191 -9.47 -14.06 -23.51
CA THR A 191 -10.59 -15.00 -23.43
C THR A 191 -11.59 -14.52 -22.39
N VAL A 192 -12.85 -14.39 -22.79
CA VAL A 192 -14.00 -13.94 -21.99
C VAL A 192 -14.93 -15.11 -21.71
N GLY A 193 -15.38 -15.25 -20.47
CA GLY A 193 -16.27 -16.32 -20.03
C GLY A 193 -16.37 -16.42 -18.51
N GLY A 194 -16.35 -17.63 -17.97
CA GLY A 194 -16.35 -17.88 -16.54
C GLY A 194 -15.36 -18.97 -16.15
N LYS A 195 -14.80 -18.93 -14.95
CA LYS A 195 -13.95 -19.99 -14.39
C LYS A 195 -14.15 -20.13 -12.88
N ASP A 196 -14.06 -21.36 -12.39
CA ASP A 196 -14.09 -21.71 -10.97
C ASP A 196 -12.93 -22.69 -10.70
N GLU A 197 -11.91 -22.19 -10.01
CA GLU A 197 -10.61 -22.83 -9.84
C GLU A 197 -10.25 -22.93 -8.35
N VAL A 198 -9.59 -24.03 -7.99
CA VAL A 198 -9.01 -24.25 -6.66
C VAL A 198 -7.51 -24.43 -6.81
N TYR A 199 -6.75 -23.64 -6.06
CA TYR A 199 -5.29 -23.70 -5.99
C TYR A 199 -4.90 -24.26 -4.63
N ILE A 200 -4.01 -25.25 -4.63
CA ILE A 200 -3.59 -25.92 -3.40
C ILE A 200 -2.07 -25.90 -3.33
N LYS A 201 -1.54 -25.40 -2.21
CA LYS A 201 -0.11 -25.32 -1.92
C LYS A 201 0.23 -26.23 -0.74
N GLN A 202 1.18 -27.13 -0.97
CA GLN A 202 1.81 -27.92 0.09
C GLN A 202 3.13 -27.26 0.49
N HIS A 203 3.22 -26.82 1.76
CA HIS A 203 4.44 -26.22 2.30
C HIS A 203 5.53 -27.27 2.51
N SER A 204 6.80 -26.86 2.48
CA SER A 204 7.95 -27.74 2.71
C SER A 204 7.98 -28.38 4.11
N SER A 205 7.32 -27.76 5.10
CA SER A 205 7.13 -28.32 6.45
C SER A 205 6.12 -29.47 6.52
N SER A 206 5.26 -29.62 5.51
CA SER A 206 4.18 -30.61 5.51
C SER A 206 4.73 -32.05 5.48
N GLN A 207 4.24 -32.85 6.43
CA GLN A 207 4.62 -34.25 6.60
C GLN A 207 3.89 -35.22 5.65
N LEU A 208 2.90 -34.75 4.88
CA LEU A 208 2.13 -35.61 3.98
C LEU A 208 2.99 -36.14 2.83
N SER A 209 2.78 -37.41 2.50
CA SER A 209 3.29 -38.04 1.28
C SER A 209 2.60 -37.49 0.03
N GLU A 210 3.21 -37.70 -1.14
CA GLU A 210 2.63 -37.29 -2.43
C GLU A 210 1.25 -37.95 -2.69
N LEU A 211 1.09 -39.23 -2.30
CA LEU A 211 -0.17 -39.96 -2.47
C LEU A 211 -1.30 -39.39 -1.60
N GLU A 212 -1.00 -39.07 -0.34
CA GLU A 212 -1.96 -38.43 0.57
C GLU A 212 -2.35 -37.04 0.08
N PHE A 213 -1.38 -36.27 -0.42
CA PHE A 213 -1.64 -34.96 -1.00
C PHE A 213 -2.53 -35.06 -2.25
N LYS A 214 -2.24 -36.01 -3.16
CA LYS A 214 -3.11 -36.29 -4.32
C LYS A 214 -4.54 -36.64 -3.88
N ASN A 215 -4.70 -37.54 -2.91
CA ASN A 215 -6.03 -37.90 -2.41
C ASN A 215 -6.77 -36.69 -1.82
N TYR A 216 -6.06 -35.82 -1.12
CA TYR A 216 -6.61 -34.59 -0.56
C TYR A 216 -7.07 -33.60 -1.65
N VAL A 217 -6.28 -33.39 -2.71
CA VAL A 217 -6.68 -32.57 -3.87
C VAL A 217 -7.94 -33.13 -4.53
N ARG A 218 -8.00 -34.46 -4.69
CA ARG A 218 -9.17 -35.14 -5.28
C ARG A 218 -10.44 -34.89 -4.49
N GLU A 219 -10.35 -34.97 -3.16
CA GLU A 219 -11.51 -34.79 -2.29
C GLU A 219 -12.03 -33.35 -2.31
N ILE A 220 -11.13 -32.36 -2.28
CA ILE A 220 -11.52 -30.93 -2.42
C ILE A 220 -12.21 -30.68 -3.76
N GLY A 221 -11.66 -31.19 -4.86
CA GLY A 221 -12.28 -31.06 -6.19
C GLY A 221 -13.67 -31.71 -6.23
N ARG A 222 -13.81 -32.89 -5.64
CA ARG A 222 -15.10 -33.61 -5.56
C ARG A 222 -16.13 -32.82 -4.75
N GLU A 223 -15.77 -32.35 -3.56
CA GLU A 223 -16.67 -31.56 -2.70
C GLU A 223 -17.11 -30.25 -3.36
N ARG A 224 -16.21 -29.61 -4.12
CA ARG A 224 -16.46 -28.32 -4.77
C ARG A 224 -17.32 -28.45 -6.02
N PHE A 225 -17.11 -29.50 -6.82
CA PHE A 225 -17.69 -29.63 -8.16
C PHE A 225 -18.70 -30.77 -8.31
N SER A 226 -19.02 -31.55 -7.27
CA SER A 226 -20.05 -32.58 -7.33
C SER A 226 -21.46 -32.00 -7.48
N GLU A 227 -22.25 -32.59 -8.38
CA GLU A 227 -23.70 -32.39 -8.42
C GLU A 227 -24.32 -33.05 -7.18
N VAL A 228 -25.38 -32.45 -6.64
CA VAL A 228 -26.03 -32.88 -5.39
C VAL A 228 -26.80 -34.19 -5.62
N GLU A 229 -26.09 -35.30 -5.77
CA GLU A 229 -26.65 -36.63 -5.58
C GLU A 229 -25.68 -37.45 -4.71
N ASN A 230 -26.14 -37.73 -3.49
CA ASN A 230 -25.50 -38.52 -2.44
C ASN A 230 -24.28 -37.89 -1.73
N LYS A 231 -24.50 -36.82 -0.97
CA LYS A 231 -23.66 -36.54 0.21
C LYS A 231 -24.00 -37.56 1.31
N SER A 232 -23.27 -38.66 1.36
CA SER A 232 -23.13 -39.43 2.60
C SER A 232 -22.44 -38.58 3.66
N ASN A 233 -22.81 -38.78 4.92
CA ASN A 233 -22.34 -38.08 6.11
C ASN A 233 -20.81 -38.10 6.29
N ALA A 234 -20.07 -37.30 5.51
CA ALA A 234 -18.65 -37.06 5.71
C ALA A 234 -18.47 -35.86 6.64
N THR A 235 -17.72 -36.06 7.72
CA THR A 235 -17.32 -35.00 8.66
C THR A 235 -16.55 -33.89 7.95
N PRO A 236 -16.75 -32.60 8.30
CA PRO A 236 -15.97 -31.50 7.75
C PRO A 236 -14.48 -31.76 7.97
N ILE A 237 -13.68 -31.84 6.89
CA ILE A 237 -12.24 -32.03 6.99
C ILE A 237 -11.63 -30.73 7.51
N ASN A 238 -10.96 -30.77 8.66
CA ASN A 238 -10.24 -29.62 9.20
C ASN A 238 -8.99 -29.33 8.33
N TYR A 239 -9.09 -28.37 7.41
CA TYR A 239 -8.07 -28.09 6.40
C TYR A 239 -6.82 -27.38 6.97
N SER A 240 -6.87 -26.81 8.18
CA SER A 240 -5.77 -26.02 8.77
C SER A 240 -4.71 -26.84 9.50
N GLU A 241 -4.93 -28.13 9.75
CA GLU A 241 -4.03 -28.97 10.57
C GLU A 241 -2.83 -29.57 9.82
N LYS A 242 -2.72 -29.37 8.50
CA LYS A 242 -1.81 -30.16 7.65
C LYS A 242 -0.71 -29.38 6.91
N ASP A 243 -0.41 -28.14 7.32
CA ASP A 243 0.56 -27.24 6.66
C ASP A 243 0.30 -27.12 5.14
N MET A 244 -0.96 -26.83 4.80
CA MET A 244 -1.41 -26.63 3.42
C MET A 244 -2.20 -25.32 3.31
N THR A 245 -2.20 -24.73 2.12
CA THR A 245 -3.02 -23.56 1.81
C THR A 245 -3.93 -23.90 0.63
N VAL A 246 -5.23 -23.68 0.80
CA VAL A 246 -6.26 -23.88 -0.23
C VAL A 246 -6.87 -22.53 -0.58
N ILE A 247 -6.89 -22.18 -1.86
CA ILE A 247 -7.33 -20.88 -2.37
C ILE A 247 -8.40 -21.12 -3.43
N PHE A 248 -9.62 -20.67 -3.17
CA PHE A 248 -10.72 -20.71 -4.12
C PHE A 248 -10.76 -19.41 -4.93
N ARG A 249 -10.83 -19.52 -6.26
CA ARG A 249 -10.93 -18.36 -7.16
C ARG A 249 -12.01 -18.61 -8.21
N ARG A 250 -13.00 -17.74 -8.24
CA ARG A 250 -14.04 -17.70 -9.25
C ARG A 250 -14.00 -16.37 -9.99
N ARG A 251 -14.26 -16.38 -11.30
CA ARG A 251 -14.43 -15.19 -12.15
C ARG A 251 -15.49 -15.42 -13.21
N GLY A 252 -16.26 -14.39 -13.52
CA GLY A 252 -17.41 -14.47 -14.42
C GLY A 252 -18.58 -15.26 -13.83
N GLY A 253 -19.80 -14.93 -14.22
CA GLY A 253 -21.03 -15.40 -13.60
C GLY A 253 -21.38 -14.65 -12.31
N CYS A 254 -22.43 -15.10 -11.63
CA CYS A 254 -22.92 -14.49 -10.40
C CYS A 254 -22.23 -15.10 -9.17
N ASP A 255 -21.45 -14.28 -8.44
CA ASP A 255 -20.71 -14.72 -7.26
C ASP A 255 -21.60 -15.12 -6.06
N LEU A 256 -22.87 -14.70 -6.06
CA LEU A 256 -23.83 -15.05 -5.01
C LEU A 256 -24.27 -16.53 -5.07
N VAL A 257 -24.02 -17.22 -6.18
CA VAL A 257 -24.46 -18.59 -6.41
C VAL A 257 -23.40 -19.57 -5.92
N GLN A 258 -23.67 -20.37 -4.90
CA GLN A 258 -22.65 -21.28 -4.34
C GLN A 258 -22.41 -22.52 -5.20
N SER A 259 -23.49 -23.13 -5.71
CA SER A 259 -23.45 -24.36 -6.52
C SER A 259 -22.75 -24.14 -7.87
N PHE A 260 -21.87 -25.06 -8.24
CA PHE A 260 -21.18 -25.04 -9.52
C PHE A 260 -22.16 -25.13 -10.72
N SER A 261 -23.16 -26.02 -10.64
CA SER A 261 -24.13 -26.24 -11.71
C SER A 261 -25.01 -25.00 -11.95
N ASP A 262 -25.42 -24.33 -10.87
CA ASP A 262 -26.21 -23.10 -10.97
C ASP A 262 -25.36 -21.93 -11.46
N TRP A 263 -24.12 -21.81 -10.96
CA TRP A 263 -23.17 -20.78 -11.37
C TRP A 263 -22.89 -20.85 -12.88
N LYS A 264 -22.71 -22.06 -13.43
CA LYS A 264 -22.52 -22.28 -14.87
C LYS A 264 -23.61 -21.63 -15.72
N GLY A 265 -24.87 -21.68 -15.27
CA GLY A 265 -26.01 -21.05 -15.95
C GLY A 265 -25.96 -19.52 -15.98
N THR A 266 -25.19 -18.89 -15.08
CA THR A 266 -25.06 -17.43 -14.97
C THR A 266 -23.90 -16.84 -15.77
N VAL A 267 -22.95 -17.66 -16.24
CA VAL A 267 -21.74 -17.17 -16.92
C VAL A 267 -22.08 -16.42 -18.21
N ALA A 268 -23.08 -16.88 -18.97
CA ALA A 268 -23.49 -16.22 -20.21
C ALA A 268 -24.08 -14.82 -20.00
N SER A 269 -24.72 -14.57 -18.86
CA SER A 269 -25.34 -13.27 -18.56
C SER A 269 -24.37 -12.27 -17.91
N ALA A 270 -23.29 -12.74 -17.28
CA ALA A 270 -22.29 -11.90 -16.62
C ALA A 270 -20.85 -12.42 -16.83
N PRO A 271 -20.36 -12.53 -18.08
CA PRO A 271 -19.01 -13.05 -18.32
C PRO A 271 -17.93 -12.04 -17.93
N ASP A 272 -16.72 -12.55 -17.67
CA ASP A 272 -15.53 -11.77 -17.33
C ASP A 272 -14.29 -12.32 -18.06
N VAL A 273 -13.17 -11.61 -18.00
CA VAL A 273 -11.89 -12.08 -18.55
C VAL A 273 -11.30 -13.19 -17.70
N ILE A 274 -11.10 -14.35 -18.33
CA ILE A 274 -10.66 -15.58 -17.67
C ILE A 274 -9.24 -16.02 -18.05
N ALA A 275 -8.73 -15.59 -19.20
CA ALA A 275 -7.37 -15.87 -19.66
C ALA A 275 -6.87 -14.81 -20.66
N MET A 276 -5.54 -14.68 -20.77
CA MET A 276 -4.85 -13.83 -21.74
C MET A 276 -3.60 -14.53 -22.25
N THR A 277 -3.16 -14.19 -23.46
CA THR A 277 -1.84 -14.57 -23.97
C THR A 277 -1.00 -13.36 -24.30
N PHE A 278 0.32 -13.53 -24.26
CA PHE A 278 1.28 -12.44 -24.33
C PHE A 278 2.36 -12.68 -25.38
N LEU A 279 2.94 -11.58 -25.84
CA LEU A 279 4.15 -11.55 -26.66
C LEU A 279 5.13 -10.53 -26.07
N SER A 280 6.40 -10.89 -25.90
CA SER A 280 7.39 -9.98 -25.33
C SER A 280 7.57 -8.74 -26.21
N ILE A 281 7.51 -7.54 -25.62
CA ILE A 281 7.73 -6.29 -26.37
C ILE A 281 9.09 -6.33 -27.04
N VAL A 282 10.10 -6.85 -26.35
CA VAL A 282 11.50 -7.00 -26.83
C VAL A 282 11.58 -7.81 -28.12
N SER A 283 10.68 -8.79 -28.31
CA SER A 283 10.66 -9.62 -29.52
C SER A 283 10.20 -8.85 -30.76
N LEU A 284 9.40 -7.80 -30.59
CA LEU A 284 8.88 -6.94 -31.67
C LEU A 284 9.76 -5.71 -31.95
N VAL A 285 10.80 -5.48 -31.16
CA VAL A 285 11.74 -4.39 -31.39
C VAL A 285 12.68 -4.79 -32.53
N ASP A 286 12.81 -3.92 -33.54
CA ASP A 286 13.79 -4.06 -34.62
C ASP A 286 15.23 -4.12 -34.07
N ASP A 287 16.23 -4.45 -34.89
CA ASP A 287 17.63 -4.50 -34.44
C ASP A 287 18.25 -3.09 -34.25
N ILE A 288 17.69 -2.34 -33.30
CA ILE A 288 18.18 -1.03 -32.85
C ILE A 288 19.14 -1.21 -31.66
N PRO A 289 20.12 -0.29 -31.47
CA PRO A 289 21.10 -0.39 -30.39
C PRO A 289 20.48 -0.57 -28.99
N GLY A 290 19.37 0.13 -28.72
CA GLY A 290 18.65 0.09 -27.45
C GLY A 290 17.98 -1.25 -27.11
N LYS A 291 17.77 -2.15 -28.09
CA LYS A 291 17.08 -3.43 -27.89
C LYS A 291 17.76 -4.29 -26.82
N LYS A 292 19.10 -4.35 -26.83
CA LYS A 292 19.87 -5.13 -25.86
C LYS A 292 19.73 -4.59 -24.44
N HIS A 293 19.65 -3.26 -24.29
CA HIS A 293 19.45 -2.62 -23.00
C HIS A 293 18.04 -2.87 -22.46
N LEU A 294 17.02 -2.72 -23.31
CA LEU A 294 15.64 -3.05 -22.93
C LEU A 294 15.48 -4.53 -22.58
N ALA A 295 16.02 -5.43 -23.41
CA ALA A 295 16.00 -6.87 -23.15
C ALA A 295 16.57 -7.21 -21.78
N ARG A 296 17.74 -6.63 -21.46
CA ARG A 296 18.41 -6.85 -20.18
C ARG A 296 17.62 -6.26 -19.00
N ALA A 297 17.04 -5.07 -19.16
CA ALA A 297 16.23 -4.45 -18.11
C ALA A 297 14.94 -5.26 -17.82
N VAL A 298 14.25 -5.71 -18.87
CA VAL A 298 13.05 -6.57 -18.74
C VAL A 298 13.40 -7.90 -18.10
N GLU A 299 14.48 -8.56 -18.52
CA GLU A 299 14.95 -9.82 -17.91
C GLU A 299 15.21 -9.65 -16.41
N LEU A 300 15.95 -8.60 -16.04
CA LEU A 300 16.26 -8.25 -14.65
C LEU A 300 14.97 -7.97 -13.84
N TYR A 301 14.05 -7.19 -14.41
CA TYR A 301 12.79 -6.87 -13.77
C TYR A 301 11.92 -8.12 -13.53
N LEU A 302 11.75 -8.97 -14.54
CA LEU A 302 10.95 -10.20 -14.41
C LEU A 302 11.60 -11.20 -13.44
N THR A 303 12.94 -11.30 -13.44
CA THR A 303 13.69 -12.26 -12.61
C THR A 303 13.63 -11.90 -11.12
N TYR A 304 13.80 -10.62 -10.79
CA TYR A 304 13.94 -10.16 -9.41
C TYR A 304 12.70 -9.46 -8.85
N LYS A 305 11.81 -8.97 -9.72
CA LYS A 305 10.54 -8.30 -9.40
C LYS A 305 10.68 -7.22 -8.31
N PRO A 306 11.63 -6.26 -8.43
CA PRO A 306 11.66 -5.11 -7.53
C PRO A 306 10.35 -4.31 -7.67
N PRO A 307 9.93 -3.56 -6.62
CA PRO A 307 8.84 -2.61 -6.75
C PRO A 307 9.09 -1.66 -7.93
N ILE A 308 8.03 -1.31 -8.69
CA ILE A 308 8.19 -0.54 -9.93
C ILE A 308 8.80 0.85 -9.66
N GLU A 309 8.50 1.43 -8.48
CA GLU A 309 9.01 2.72 -8.02
C GLU A 309 10.52 2.68 -7.74
N GLU A 310 11.05 1.49 -7.43
CA GLU A 310 12.45 1.26 -7.10
C GLU A 310 13.25 0.70 -8.28
N LEU A 311 12.59 0.37 -9.40
CA LEU A 311 13.21 -0.26 -10.55
C LEU A 311 14.38 0.56 -11.10
N GLN A 312 14.27 1.89 -11.14
CA GLN A 312 15.38 2.73 -11.61
C GLN A 312 16.64 2.58 -10.75
N TYR A 313 16.48 2.50 -9.43
CA TYR A 313 17.60 2.36 -8.49
C TYR A 313 18.17 0.96 -8.57
N PHE A 314 17.29 -0.03 -8.64
CA PHE A 314 17.68 -1.41 -8.86
C PHE A 314 18.55 -1.55 -10.12
N LEU A 315 18.11 -0.99 -11.26
CA LEU A 315 18.84 -1.02 -12.53
C LEU A 315 20.17 -0.23 -12.48
N ASP A 316 20.21 0.89 -11.77
CA ASP A 316 21.43 1.71 -11.60
C ASP A 316 22.52 0.98 -10.79
N PHE A 317 22.11 0.05 -9.92
CA PHE A 317 23.02 -0.81 -9.16
C PHE A 317 23.43 -2.10 -9.89
N GLN A 318 22.87 -2.41 -11.07
CA GLN A 318 23.27 -3.58 -11.88
C GLN A 318 24.55 -3.35 -12.69
N VAL A 319 25.53 -2.68 -12.09
CA VAL A 319 26.86 -2.45 -12.66
C VAL A 319 27.83 -3.57 -12.25
N PRO A 320 28.90 -3.83 -13.02
CA PRO A 320 29.84 -4.91 -12.70
C PRO A 320 30.44 -4.77 -11.29
N LEU A 321 30.49 -5.87 -10.54
CA LEU A 321 31.10 -5.91 -9.21
C LEU A 321 32.60 -6.19 -9.32
N VAL A 322 33.41 -5.45 -8.57
CA VAL A 322 34.88 -5.57 -8.55
C VAL A 322 35.34 -5.78 -7.11
N TRP A 323 36.37 -6.62 -6.94
CA TRP A 323 36.99 -6.86 -5.64
C TRP A 323 38.21 -5.95 -5.43
N ALA A 324 38.36 -5.46 -4.21
CA ALA A 324 39.54 -4.76 -3.72
C ALA A 324 40.11 -5.54 -2.51
N PRO A 325 41.40 -5.93 -2.53
CA PRO A 325 42.30 -5.88 -3.67
C PRO A 325 41.81 -6.80 -4.81
N ALA A 326 42.18 -6.47 -6.06
CA ALA A 326 41.82 -7.31 -7.19
C ALA A 326 42.40 -8.73 -6.99
N PRO A 327 41.69 -9.80 -7.41
CA PRO A 327 42.21 -11.15 -7.33
C PRO A 327 43.57 -11.22 -8.05
N PRO A 328 44.54 -12.00 -7.55
CA PRO A 328 45.85 -12.07 -8.17
C PRO A 328 45.74 -12.61 -9.61
N GLY A 329 45.73 -11.69 -10.57
CA GLY A 329 45.96 -11.99 -11.97
C GLY A 329 47.40 -12.47 -12.13
N ILE A 330 47.58 -13.49 -12.95
CA ILE A 330 48.88 -14.13 -13.23
C ILE A 330 49.90 -13.05 -13.67
N ALA A 331 50.78 -12.61 -12.75
CA ALA A 331 52.20 -12.22 -12.95
C ALA A 331 52.79 -11.42 -11.75
N GLY A 332 53.70 -12.07 -11.01
CA GLY A 332 55.04 -11.53 -10.76
C GLY A 332 55.28 -10.40 -9.76
N HIS A 333 54.30 -9.92 -8.99
CA HIS A 333 54.59 -8.89 -7.96
C HIS A 333 54.90 -9.53 -6.61
N HIS A 334 56.18 -9.81 -6.36
CA HIS A 334 56.71 -10.09 -5.02
C HIS A 334 56.57 -8.82 -4.15
N ARG A 335 55.44 -8.68 -3.45
CA ARG A 335 55.27 -7.68 -2.39
C ARG A 335 56.24 -8.01 -1.24
N LYS A 336 57.04 -7.04 -0.78
CA LYS A 336 57.89 -7.17 0.42
C LYS A 336 57.01 -7.58 1.61
N GLU A 337 57.38 -8.63 2.33
CA GLU A 337 56.60 -9.15 3.45
C GLU A 337 56.54 -8.12 4.59
N PRO A 338 55.36 -7.55 4.91
CA PRO A 338 55.21 -6.80 6.15
C PRO A 338 55.33 -7.74 7.36
N VAL A 339 55.82 -7.23 8.48
CA VAL A 339 55.78 -7.92 9.77
C VAL A 339 54.32 -8.08 10.18
N CYS A 340 53.72 -9.22 9.88
CA CYS A 340 52.32 -9.48 10.20
C CYS A 340 52.18 -9.86 11.69
N PRO A 341 51.30 -9.19 12.46
CA PRO A 341 50.91 -9.71 13.76
C PRO A 341 50.21 -11.06 13.57
N SER A 342 50.27 -11.93 14.58
CA SER A 342 49.73 -13.28 14.49
C SER A 342 48.84 -13.62 15.66
N LEU A 343 47.68 -14.22 15.39
CA LEU A 343 46.84 -14.85 16.40
C LEU A 343 47.36 -16.26 16.68
N GLN A 344 47.50 -16.58 17.96
CA GLN A 344 47.92 -17.90 18.43
C GLN A 344 46.77 -18.52 19.22
N PHE A 345 46.37 -19.74 18.87
CA PHE A 345 45.20 -20.42 19.48
C PHE A 345 45.56 -21.36 20.63
N SER A 346 46.84 -21.71 20.80
CA SER A 346 47.38 -22.50 21.91
C SER A 346 48.89 -22.36 22.00
N LEU A 347 49.50 -22.72 23.14
CA LEU A 347 50.93 -22.54 23.44
C LEU A 347 51.88 -23.13 22.37
N MET A 348 51.50 -24.26 21.74
CA MET A 348 52.26 -24.91 20.66
C MET A 348 51.44 -25.06 19.36
N GLY A 349 50.38 -24.27 19.19
CA GLY A 349 49.45 -24.37 18.06
C GLY A 349 49.87 -23.58 16.82
N PRO A 350 49.16 -23.77 15.69
CA PRO A 350 49.40 -23.00 14.48
C PRO A 350 49.10 -21.52 14.69
N LYS A 351 49.91 -20.65 14.06
CA LYS A 351 49.74 -19.20 14.07
C LYS A 351 48.99 -18.75 12.81
N LEU A 352 47.99 -17.88 13.00
CA LEU A 352 47.27 -17.23 11.92
C LEU A 352 47.78 -15.79 11.80
N PHE A 353 48.49 -15.49 10.71
CA PHE A 353 49.01 -14.16 10.44
C PHE A 353 47.87 -13.25 9.96
N ILE A 354 47.85 -11.99 10.39
CA ILE A 354 46.81 -11.02 10.01
C ILE A 354 47.42 -9.99 9.05
N SER A 355 46.79 -9.81 7.90
CA SER A 355 47.13 -8.74 6.97
C SER A 355 46.59 -7.42 7.49
N THR A 356 47.50 -6.49 7.79
CA THR A 356 47.18 -5.13 8.26
C THR A 356 47.11 -4.11 7.12
N GLU A 357 47.03 -4.57 5.87
CA GLU A 357 46.90 -3.71 4.69
C GLU A 357 45.58 -2.92 4.74
N GLN A 358 45.67 -1.61 4.46
CA GLN A 358 44.49 -0.76 4.33
C GLN A 358 43.93 -0.90 2.92
N ILE A 359 42.68 -1.33 2.83
CA ILE A 359 42.01 -1.51 1.55
C ILE A 359 40.97 -0.40 1.40
N SER A 360 40.96 0.26 0.24
CA SER A 360 39.99 1.30 -0.08
C SER A 360 39.47 1.12 -1.50
N ALA A 361 38.16 1.26 -1.67
CA ALA A 361 37.47 1.34 -2.95
C ALA A 361 37.42 2.77 -3.51
N GLY A 362 37.98 3.76 -2.80
CA GLY A 362 37.87 5.18 -3.17
C GLY A 362 36.42 5.67 -3.12
N ARG A 363 36.03 6.53 -4.09
CA ARG A 363 34.64 6.99 -4.26
C ARG A 363 33.80 5.98 -5.04
N ARG A 364 33.77 4.75 -4.56
CA ARG A 364 32.98 3.67 -5.13
C ARG A 364 32.17 3.02 -4.01
N PRO A 365 30.86 2.83 -4.20
CA PRO A 365 30.03 2.21 -3.18
C PRO A 365 30.45 0.75 -2.94
N VAL A 366 30.66 0.38 -1.68
CA VAL A 366 30.95 -1.00 -1.26
C VAL A 366 29.62 -1.73 -1.00
N VAL A 367 29.49 -2.93 -1.55
CA VAL A 367 28.27 -3.76 -1.48
C VAL A 367 28.43 -5.02 -0.63
N GLY A 368 29.67 -5.41 -0.32
CA GLY A 368 29.96 -6.61 0.45
C GLY A 368 31.38 -6.68 0.96
N LEU A 369 31.59 -7.58 1.93
CA LEU A 369 32.90 -7.90 2.51
C LEU A 369 33.10 -9.41 2.57
N LYS A 370 34.36 -9.83 2.53
CA LYS A 370 34.74 -11.24 2.66
C LYS A 370 36.07 -11.38 3.39
N LEU A 371 36.23 -12.45 4.15
CA LEU A 371 37.51 -12.88 4.69
C LEU A 371 38.12 -13.97 3.80
N LEU A 372 39.41 -13.85 3.50
CA LEU A 372 40.16 -14.83 2.71
C LEU A 372 41.47 -15.21 3.41
N LEU A 373 41.87 -16.46 3.22
CA LEU A 373 43.20 -16.92 3.61
C LEU A 373 44.14 -16.86 2.38
N GLU A 374 45.22 -16.10 2.53
CA GLU A 374 46.21 -15.84 1.49
C GLU A 374 47.50 -16.62 1.73
N GLY A 375 48.32 -16.71 0.67
CA GLY A 375 49.61 -17.38 0.67
C GLY A 375 49.55 -18.89 0.44
N ALA A 376 50.70 -19.47 0.08
CA ALA A 376 50.82 -20.90 -0.24
C ALA A 376 50.43 -21.83 0.93
N LYS A 377 50.52 -21.34 2.17
CA LYS A 377 50.16 -22.06 3.39
C LYS A 377 48.76 -21.77 3.90
N GLN A 378 47.99 -20.88 3.24
CA GLN A 378 46.63 -20.50 3.65
C GLN A 378 46.55 -20.09 5.14
N ASN A 379 47.56 -19.35 5.61
CA ASN A 379 47.74 -19.00 7.02
C ASN A 379 47.81 -17.48 7.26
N ARG A 380 47.45 -16.69 6.25
CA ARG A 380 47.38 -15.22 6.32
C ARG A 380 45.94 -14.77 6.11
N LEU A 381 45.29 -14.24 7.14
CA LEU A 381 43.94 -13.69 7.04
C LEU A 381 43.98 -12.30 6.42
N ALA A 382 43.21 -12.10 5.36
CA ALA A 382 42.99 -10.82 4.71
C ALA A 382 41.48 -10.53 4.61
N ILE A 383 41.14 -9.24 4.60
CA ILE A 383 39.78 -8.78 4.30
C ILE A 383 39.74 -8.30 2.85
N HIS A 384 38.64 -8.54 2.15
CA HIS A 384 38.42 -8.11 0.78
C HIS A 384 37.08 -7.38 0.70
N LEU A 385 37.02 -6.33 -0.10
CA LEU A 385 35.84 -5.49 -0.30
C LEU A 385 35.29 -5.69 -1.71
N GLN A 386 33.99 -5.91 -1.82
CA GLN A 386 33.30 -5.89 -3.10
C GLN A 386 32.67 -4.52 -3.31
N HIS A 387 32.99 -3.86 -4.41
CA HIS A 387 32.47 -2.53 -4.73
C HIS A 387 31.97 -2.47 -6.17
N LEU A 388 31.17 -1.44 -6.45
CA LEU A 388 30.68 -1.20 -7.80
C LEU A 388 31.82 -0.75 -8.73
N GLY A 389 31.83 -1.29 -9.95
CA GLY A 389 32.84 -1.03 -10.98
C GLY A 389 32.76 0.37 -11.60
N SER A 390 31.61 1.02 -11.47
CA SER A 390 31.36 2.43 -11.80
C SER A 390 30.50 3.07 -10.73
N LEU A 391 30.55 4.39 -10.61
CA LEU A 391 29.67 5.14 -9.72
C LEU A 391 28.25 5.17 -10.34
N PRO A 392 27.21 4.68 -9.63
CA PRO A 392 25.82 4.76 -10.11
C PRO A 392 25.40 6.19 -10.40
N LYS A 393 24.50 6.39 -11.37
CA LYS A 393 24.07 7.71 -11.82
C LYS A 393 23.43 8.52 -10.71
N ILE A 394 22.71 7.88 -9.78
CA ILE A 394 22.11 8.53 -8.62
C ILE A 394 23.16 9.26 -7.75
N PHE A 395 24.39 8.74 -7.70
CA PHE A 395 25.46 9.34 -6.92
C PHE A 395 26.28 10.38 -7.69
N LEU A 396 26.18 10.48 -9.02
CA LEU A 396 26.99 11.43 -9.79
C LEU A 396 26.82 12.89 -9.34
N PRO A 397 25.60 13.41 -9.11
CA PRO A 397 25.41 14.81 -8.69
C PRO A 397 25.92 15.11 -7.28
N HIS A 398 26.25 14.09 -6.50
CA HIS A 398 26.53 14.20 -5.07
C HIS A 398 27.91 13.68 -4.67
N TRP A 399 28.49 12.76 -5.43
CA TRP A 399 29.67 11.99 -5.02
C TRP A 399 30.68 11.74 -6.16
N ASP A 400 30.50 12.37 -7.31
CA ASP A 400 31.51 12.37 -8.38
C ASP A 400 32.81 13.04 -7.93
N SER A 401 33.92 12.69 -8.57
CA SER A 401 35.29 13.15 -8.33
C SER A 401 35.44 14.68 -8.19
N HIS A 402 34.65 15.45 -8.94
CA HIS A 402 34.67 16.91 -8.93
C HIS A 402 33.99 17.54 -7.69
N ILE A 403 33.20 16.76 -6.94
CA ILE A 403 32.48 17.25 -5.77
C ILE A 403 33.38 17.21 -4.55
N THR A 404 33.49 18.33 -3.84
CA THR A 404 34.27 18.41 -2.61
C THR A 404 33.50 17.76 -1.46
N ILE A 405 33.94 16.57 -1.05
CA ILE A 405 33.48 15.91 0.17
C ILE A 405 34.57 15.99 1.24
N GLY A 406 34.17 15.94 2.51
CA GLY A 406 35.12 15.84 3.62
C GLY A 406 36.02 14.60 3.50
N PRO A 407 37.22 14.62 4.11
CA PRO A 407 38.14 13.48 4.04
C PRO A 407 37.50 12.22 4.64
N PRO A 408 37.77 11.03 4.07
CA PRO A 408 37.22 9.79 4.62
C PRO A 408 37.82 9.52 6.00
N LYS A 409 36.99 9.01 6.92
CA LYS A 409 37.33 8.82 8.34
C LYS A 409 37.42 7.34 8.69
N TRP A 410 38.53 6.93 9.29
CA TRP A 410 38.66 5.58 9.86
C TRP A 410 37.94 5.50 11.20
N GLN A 411 37.11 4.48 11.38
CA GLN A 411 36.50 4.14 12.66
C GLN A 411 36.70 2.65 12.96
N GLY A 412 36.76 2.34 14.24
CA GLY A 412 36.91 0.98 14.74
C GLY A 412 36.51 0.91 16.21
N PRO A 413 36.51 -0.29 16.79
CA PRO A 413 36.12 -0.48 18.17
C PRO A 413 37.09 0.21 19.13
N GLU A 414 36.56 0.66 20.27
CA GLU A 414 37.38 1.22 21.34
C GLU A 414 38.21 0.11 22.00
N GLU A 415 39.53 0.35 22.12
CA GLU A 415 40.52 -0.65 22.56
C GLU A 415 40.28 -1.17 23.98
N GLN A 416 39.49 -0.46 24.81
CA GLN A 416 39.30 -0.79 26.23
C GLN A 416 37.95 -1.45 26.56
N ASP A 417 37.03 -1.60 25.61
CA ASP A 417 35.71 -2.20 25.89
C ASP A 417 35.75 -3.73 25.76
N SER A 418 36.23 -4.40 26.81
CA SER A 418 36.34 -5.86 26.85
C SER A 418 35.00 -6.60 26.81
N ARG A 419 33.86 -5.90 26.88
CA ARG A 419 32.51 -6.50 26.80
C ARG A 419 32.26 -7.17 25.45
N TRP A 420 32.95 -6.72 24.40
CA TRP A 420 32.80 -7.22 23.04
C TRP A 420 33.86 -8.25 22.65
N PHE A 421 34.63 -8.78 23.60
CA PHE A 421 35.70 -9.73 23.29
C PHE A 421 35.21 -11.18 23.39
N GLU A 422 35.03 -11.81 22.25
CA GLU A 422 34.61 -13.21 22.19
C GLU A 422 35.79 -14.14 21.89
N PRO A 423 35.99 -15.24 22.65
CA PRO A 423 37.08 -16.18 22.39
C PRO A 423 36.79 -17.04 21.15
N ILE A 424 37.77 -17.16 20.25
CA ILE A 424 37.64 -18.01 19.05
C ILE A 424 37.72 -19.49 19.42
N LYS A 425 38.80 -19.86 20.15
CA LYS A 425 39.08 -21.19 20.70
C LYS A 425 39.88 -21.03 21.99
N TRP A 426 39.45 -21.69 23.06
CA TRP A 426 40.02 -21.61 24.42
C TRP A 426 40.04 -20.19 25.01
N LYS A 427 39.56 -20.03 26.26
CA LYS A 427 39.30 -18.71 26.87
C LYS A 427 40.53 -17.81 27.09
N ASN A 428 41.76 -18.32 26.88
CA ASN A 428 42.98 -17.65 27.34
C ASN A 428 43.92 -17.18 26.21
N PHE A 429 43.64 -17.43 24.93
CA PHE A 429 44.62 -17.20 23.85
C PHE A 429 44.18 -16.15 22.80
N ALA A 430 43.20 -16.47 21.95
CA ALA A 430 42.79 -15.60 20.84
C ALA A 430 41.31 -15.22 20.93
N HIS A 431 41.03 -13.92 20.78
CA HIS A 431 39.69 -13.34 20.84
C HIS A 431 39.42 -12.50 19.59
N VAL A 432 38.15 -12.21 19.33
CA VAL A 432 37.65 -11.32 18.29
C VAL A 432 36.84 -10.22 18.98
N SER A 433 37.06 -8.96 18.58
CA SER A 433 36.17 -7.86 18.94
C SER A 433 34.90 -7.94 18.08
N THR A 434 33.76 -8.19 18.72
CA THR A 434 32.44 -8.30 18.09
C THR A 434 31.64 -7.00 18.14
N ALA A 435 32.30 -5.90 18.52
CA ALA A 435 31.70 -4.57 18.55
C ALA A 435 31.28 -4.13 17.14
N PRO A 436 30.03 -3.65 16.96
CA PRO A 436 29.59 -3.12 15.68
C PRO A 436 30.35 -1.83 15.33
N ILE A 437 30.77 -1.71 14.07
CA ILE A 437 31.42 -0.51 13.55
C ILE A 437 30.45 0.18 12.60
N GLU A 438 29.97 1.34 13.02
CA GLU A 438 29.04 2.19 12.28
C GLU A 438 29.35 3.67 12.56
N TYR A 439 28.93 4.54 11.65
CA TYR A 439 29.20 5.96 11.75
C TYR A 439 28.07 6.71 12.45
N THR A 440 28.28 7.08 13.72
CA THR A 440 27.30 7.74 14.61
C THR A 440 27.73 9.17 14.98
N GLU A 441 28.01 10.07 14.04
CA GLU A 441 28.10 11.51 14.36
C GLU A 441 26.71 12.17 14.27
N THR A 442 26.14 12.49 15.44
CA THR A 442 24.88 13.24 15.62
C THR A 442 25.13 14.72 15.89
N ASN A 443 25.87 15.40 15.01
CA ASN A 443 25.94 16.87 15.05
C ASN A 443 24.89 17.44 14.09
N ILE A 444 23.80 17.95 14.67
CA ILE A 444 22.62 18.58 14.02
C ILE A 444 22.99 19.85 13.22
N THR A 445 24.27 20.21 13.11
CA THR A 445 24.75 21.43 12.46
C THR A 445 25.26 21.24 11.03
N ASP A 446 25.42 19.99 10.55
CA ASP A 446 26.07 19.74 9.25
C ASP A 446 25.11 19.12 8.22
N LEU A 447 24.49 20.01 7.44
CA LEU A 447 23.73 19.82 6.19
C LEU A 447 23.80 18.42 5.53
N SER A 448 22.66 17.73 5.49
CA SER A 448 22.25 16.68 4.52
C SER A 448 23.36 15.80 3.91
N GLY A 449 23.78 14.72 4.59
CA GLY A 449 24.60 13.67 3.98
C GLY A 449 24.78 12.44 4.86
N VAL A 450 25.01 11.28 4.24
CA VAL A 450 25.19 9.98 4.92
C VAL A 450 26.63 9.48 4.80
N TYR A 451 27.06 8.66 5.74
CA TYR A 451 28.38 8.03 5.69
C TYR A 451 28.25 6.56 5.32
N ILE A 452 29.00 6.14 4.31
CA ILE A 452 29.03 4.76 3.84
C ILE A 452 30.45 4.20 3.89
N VAL A 453 30.56 2.87 3.97
CA VAL A 453 31.85 2.19 4.01
C VAL A 453 32.48 2.21 2.61
N THR A 454 33.75 2.59 2.57
CA THR A 454 34.58 2.69 1.36
C THR A 454 35.94 2.04 1.52
N GLY A 455 36.22 1.46 2.69
CA GLY A 455 37.48 0.80 2.99
C GLY A 455 37.40 -0.01 4.27
N ALA A 456 38.37 -0.90 4.46
CA ALA A 456 38.47 -1.75 5.64
C ALA A 456 39.92 -2.14 5.91
N GLN A 457 40.19 -2.48 7.17
CA GLN A 457 41.50 -2.90 7.65
C GLN A 457 41.32 -3.86 8.83
N LEU A 458 42.09 -4.95 8.87
CA LEU A 458 42.20 -5.81 10.06
C LEU A 458 43.39 -5.39 10.93
N GLY A 459 43.27 -5.59 12.22
CA GLY A 459 44.38 -5.38 13.16
C GLY A 459 44.31 -6.31 14.36
N VAL A 460 45.38 -6.32 15.15
CA VAL A 460 45.50 -7.16 16.34
C VAL A 460 45.96 -6.28 17.51
N TRP A 461 45.23 -6.36 18.61
CA TRP A 461 45.64 -5.78 19.89
C TRP A 461 46.27 -6.84 20.78
N ASP A 462 47.34 -6.45 21.48
CA ASP A 462 48.09 -7.32 22.39
C ASP A 462 47.76 -6.97 23.84
N PHE A 463 47.04 -7.86 24.53
CA PHE A 463 46.70 -7.75 25.96
C PHE A 463 47.43 -8.83 26.78
N GLY A 464 48.76 -8.71 26.85
CA GLY A 464 49.61 -9.66 27.57
C GLY A 464 49.57 -11.06 26.95
N ALA A 465 48.90 -12.02 27.59
CA ALA A 465 48.74 -13.40 27.09
C ALA A 465 47.61 -13.56 26.05
N LYS A 466 46.78 -12.51 25.86
CA LYS A 466 45.63 -12.52 24.95
C LYS A 466 45.90 -11.65 23.73
N SER A 467 45.57 -12.16 22.55
CA SER A 467 45.53 -11.38 21.31
C SER A 467 44.08 -11.20 20.87
N VAL A 468 43.71 -9.98 20.46
CA VAL A 468 42.34 -9.64 20.04
C VAL A 468 42.36 -9.15 18.59
N LEU A 469 41.68 -9.87 17.70
CA LEU A 469 41.44 -9.44 16.33
C LEU A 469 40.37 -8.35 16.31
N HIS A 470 40.63 -7.23 15.63
CA HIS A 470 39.66 -6.17 15.45
C HIS A 470 39.55 -5.75 13.96
N LEU A 471 38.40 -5.21 13.61
CA LEU A 471 38.12 -4.63 12.30
C LEU A 471 38.15 -3.09 12.41
N LYS A 472 38.58 -2.40 11.36
CA LYS A 472 38.42 -0.96 11.18
C LYS A 472 37.78 -0.72 9.81
N LEU A 473 36.88 0.23 9.73
CA LEU A 473 36.18 0.62 8.51
C LEU A 473 36.51 2.08 8.16
N LEU A 474 36.62 2.36 6.86
CA LEU A 474 36.81 3.69 6.32
C LEU A 474 35.47 4.22 5.81
N PHE A 475 35.01 5.34 6.38
CA PHE A 475 33.74 5.97 6.04
C PHE A 475 33.94 7.18 5.16
N SER A 476 33.16 7.28 4.08
CA SER A 476 33.11 8.45 3.20
C SER A 476 31.73 9.11 3.28
N ARG A 477 31.69 10.45 3.30
CA ARG A 477 30.44 11.23 3.27
C ARG A 477 29.88 11.28 1.85
N VAL A 478 28.58 11.02 1.73
CA VAL A 478 27.75 11.17 0.54
C VAL A 478 26.69 12.24 0.83
N PRO A 479 26.86 13.47 0.33
CA PRO A 479 25.89 14.55 0.54
C PRO A 479 24.57 14.28 -0.21
N GLY A 480 23.46 14.89 0.23
CA GLY A 480 22.17 14.83 -0.49
C GLY A 480 21.44 13.49 -0.45
N CYS A 481 21.99 12.49 0.23
CA CYS A 481 21.42 11.15 0.37
C CYS A 481 21.02 10.86 1.82
N THR A 482 20.00 10.02 2.03
CA THR A 482 19.58 9.53 3.36
C THR A 482 19.56 8.00 3.40
N ILE A 483 19.86 7.42 4.58
CA ILE A 483 19.74 5.97 4.80
C ILE A 483 18.28 5.69 5.11
N ARG A 484 17.59 4.91 4.27
CA ARG A 484 16.17 4.57 4.49
C ARG A 484 15.98 3.65 5.69
N ARG A 485 16.87 2.65 5.89
CA ARG A 485 16.90 1.75 7.06
C ARG A 485 18.30 1.19 7.34
N SER A 486 18.63 0.95 8.61
CA SER A 486 19.84 0.24 9.05
C SER A 486 19.59 -0.26 10.48
N VAL A 487 19.52 -1.57 10.70
CA VAL A 487 19.33 -2.16 12.03
C VAL A 487 20.32 -3.31 12.20
N TRP A 488 20.74 -3.58 13.43
CA TRP A 488 21.48 -4.78 13.79
C TRP A 488 20.52 -5.74 14.48
N ASP A 489 20.39 -6.98 14.01
CA ASP A 489 19.61 -7.98 14.75
C ASP A 489 20.32 -8.31 16.08
N HIS A 490 19.64 -8.04 17.20
CA HIS A 490 20.06 -8.42 18.55
C HIS A 490 19.42 -9.75 18.96
N SER A 491 19.57 -10.79 18.13
CA SER A 491 19.14 -12.13 18.49
C SER A 491 20.10 -13.18 17.91
N PRO A 492 20.60 -14.13 18.70
CA PRO A 492 21.45 -15.21 18.19
C PRO A 492 20.56 -16.19 17.43
N SER A 493 20.29 -15.91 16.15
CA SER A 493 19.45 -16.78 15.33
C SER A 493 20.22 -18.04 14.91
N SER A 494 19.76 -19.18 15.40
CA SER A 494 20.09 -20.51 14.92
C SER A 494 19.58 -20.71 13.48
N SER A 495 20.38 -20.37 12.48
CA SER A 495 20.11 -20.81 11.10
C SER A 495 20.55 -22.27 10.95
N SER A 496 19.59 -23.19 11.07
CA SER A 496 19.75 -24.59 10.72
C SER A 496 19.84 -24.75 9.21
N THR A 497 21.06 -24.82 8.67
CA THR A 497 21.31 -25.44 7.36
C THR A 497 21.99 -26.79 7.61
N GLN A 498 21.21 -27.86 7.58
CA GLN A 498 21.71 -29.23 7.51
C GLN A 498 22.47 -29.41 6.19
N ARG A 499 23.78 -29.72 6.26
CA ARG A 499 24.47 -30.56 5.27
C ARG A 499 25.52 -31.43 5.96
N THR A 500 25.18 -32.73 5.99
CA THR A 500 26.02 -33.93 5.87
C THR A 500 27.42 -33.91 6.48
N ASP A 501 27.55 -34.68 7.56
CA ASP A 501 28.80 -35.21 8.07
C ASP A 501 29.49 -36.08 7.02
N GLU A 502 30.65 -35.62 6.53
CA GLU A 502 31.64 -36.51 5.93
C GLU A 502 32.90 -36.53 6.81
N SER A 503 33.01 -37.62 7.56
CA SER A 503 34.23 -38.05 8.20
C SER A 503 35.26 -38.46 7.15
N SER A 504 36.31 -37.67 6.97
CA SER A 504 37.57 -38.18 6.42
C SER A 504 38.78 -37.58 7.15
N SER A 505 39.53 -38.48 7.75
CA SER A 505 40.81 -38.24 8.42
C SER A 505 41.90 -37.96 7.39
N SER A 506 42.41 -36.72 7.36
CA SER A 506 43.74 -36.45 6.80
C SER A 506 44.50 -35.45 7.68
N SER A 507 45.64 -35.93 8.16
CA SER A 507 46.62 -35.22 8.97
C SER A 507 47.40 -34.23 8.12
N SER A 508 47.01 -32.96 8.12
CA SER A 508 47.92 -31.85 7.87
C SER A 508 47.50 -30.68 8.75
N ASP A 509 48.44 -30.07 9.48
CA ASP A 509 48.14 -28.91 10.35
C ASP A 509 47.60 -27.71 9.56
N ASN A 510 47.79 -27.68 8.22
CA ASN A 510 47.26 -26.68 7.31
C ASN A 510 45.73 -26.78 7.13
N ALA A 511 45.13 -27.98 7.21
CA ALA A 511 43.67 -28.16 7.09
C ALA A 511 42.90 -27.68 8.34
N LYS A 512 43.59 -27.35 9.44
CA LYS A 512 42.98 -26.89 10.69
C LYS A 512 42.63 -25.40 10.67
N LEU A 513 43.37 -24.56 9.95
CA LEU A 513 43.14 -23.09 9.90
C LEU A 513 41.96 -22.70 9.01
N VAL A 514 41.76 -23.42 7.90
CA VAL A 514 40.58 -23.25 7.03
C VAL A 514 39.27 -23.49 7.78
N LYS A 515 39.29 -24.35 8.82
CA LYS A 515 38.14 -24.61 9.70
C LYS A 515 37.90 -23.50 10.75
N ILE A 516 38.72 -22.46 10.80
CA ILE A 516 38.64 -21.37 11.79
C ILE A 516 38.14 -20.06 11.17
N VAL A 517 38.12 -19.94 9.85
CA VAL A 517 37.64 -18.73 9.16
C VAL A 517 36.49 -19.11 8.26
N ASP A 518 35.39 -18.40 8.37
CA ASP A 518 34.32 -18.50 7.39
C ASP A 518 34.68 -17.63 6.18
N MET A 519 34.84 -18.28 5.03
CA MET A 519 35.14 -17.62 3.76
C MET A 519 33.88 -17.38 2.93
N THR A 520 32.69 -17.56 3.51
CA THR A 520 31.45 -17.18 2.85
C THR A 520 31.42 -15.68 2.62
N GLU A 521 30.87 -15.27 1.48
CA GLU A 521 30.78 -13.86 1.14
C GLU A 521 29.61 -13.25 1.89
N THR A 522 29.87 -12.23 2.69
CA THR A 522 28.79 -11.41 3.25
C THR A 522 28.44 -10.33 2.24
N LEU A 523 27.50 -10.67 1.37
CA LEU A 523 26.96 -9.78 0.34
C LEU A 523 25.44 -9.80 0.35
N LYS A 524 24.85 -8.66 0.04
CA LYS A 524 23.45 -8.55 -0.36
C LYS A 524 23.41 -8.14 -1.82
N GLY A 525 22.54 -8.79 -2.58
CA GLY A 525 22.50 -8.63 -4.03
C GLY A 525 21.09 -8.41 -4.56
N PRO A 526 20.93 -8.52 -5.89
CA PRO A 526 19.65 -8.36 -6.57
C PRO A 526 18.55 -9.30 -6.06
N GLN A 527 18.92 -10.45 -5.47
CA GLN A 527 18.00 -11.42 -4.89
C GLN A 527 17.37 -11.00 -3.54
N ASP A 528 17.95 -10.01 -2.86
CA ASP A 528 17.52 -9.56 -1.54
C ASP A 528 16.75 -8.25 -1.71
N ALA A 529 15.45 -8.18 -1.39
CA ALA A 529 14.65 -6.97 -1.63
C ALA A 529 15.10 -5.78 -0.75
N PRO A 530 15.44 -4.60 -1.33
CA PRO A 530 15.00 -4.10 -2.64
C PRO A 530 15.97 -4.29 -3.83
N GLY A 531 17.01 -5.09 -3.65
CA GLY A 531 17.93 -5.51 -4.72
C GLY A 531 19.08 -4.55 -5.01
N HIS A 532 19.18 -3.45 -4.26
CA HIS A 532 20.26 -2.46 -4.32
C HIS A 532 20.74 -2.15 -2.90
N TRP A 533 21.97 -2.52 -2.56
CA TRP A 533 22.48 -2.48 -1.18
C TRP A 533 23.86 -1.88 -1.09
N LEU A 534 24.10 -1.14 0.01
CA LEU A 534 25.41 -0.60 0.36
C LEU A 534 25.77 -0.95 1.80
N VAL A 535 27.07 -1.08 2.04
CA VAL A 535 27.60 -1.30 3.38
C VAL A 535 27.66 0.03 4.13
N THR A 536 26.87 0.14 5.18
CA THR A 536 26.87 1.27 6.13
C THR A 536 27.58 0.95 7.45
N GLY A 537 27.93 -0.32 7.67
CA GLY A 537 28.65 -0.80 8.84
C GLY A 537 28.98 -2.29 8.71
N ALA A 538 29.85 -2.80 9.58
CA ALA A 538 30.21 -4.22 9.64
C ALA A 538 30.75 -4.58 11.03
N LYS A 539 30.68 -5.86 11.40
CA LYS A 539 31.31 -6.39 12.61
C LYS A 539 31.95 -7.75 12.34
N LEU A 540 32.90 -8.13 13.18
CA LEU A 540 33.38 -9.50 13.25
C LEU A 540 32.52 -10.29 14.25
N GLY A 541 32.44 -11.60 14.08
CA GLY A 541 31.73 -12.50 14.98
C GLY A 541 32.45 -13.83 15.14
N VAL A 542 32.00 -14.64 16.11
CA VAL A 542 32.47 -16.01 16.30
C VAL A 542 31.28 -16.98 16.24
N GLU A 543 31.18 -17.77 15.17
CA GLU A 543 30.13 -18.78 15.01
C GLU A 543 30.72 -20.19 15.00
N LYS A 544 30.32 -21.02 15.98
CA LYS A 544 30.83 -22.40 16.13
C LYS A 544 32.37 -22.47 16.15
N GLY A 545 33.03 -21.45 16.70
CA GLY A 545 34.50 -21.34 16.75
C GLY A 545 35.17 -20.91 15.45
N ARG A 546 34.41 -20.34 14.50
CA ARG A 546 34.90 -19.71 13.26
C ARG A 546 34.76 -18.20 13.32
N ILE A 547 35.76 -17.49 12.82
CA ILE A 547 35.73 -16.04 12.60
C ILE A 547 34.81 -15.78 11.40
N VAL A 548 33.75 -15.01 11.61
CA VAL A 548 32.81 -14.58 10.58
C VAL A 548 32.82 -13.06 10.46
N THR A 549 32.52 -12.54 9.27
CA THR A 549 32.06 -11.15 9.12
C THR A 549 30.55 -11.12 9.14
N SER A 550 29.95 -10.06 9.67
CA SER A 550 28.51 -9.83 9.56
C SER A 550 28.22 -8.36 9.25
N LEU A 551 27.20 -8.16 8.42
CA LEU A 551 26.66 -6.86 8.05
C LEU A 551 25.39 -6.59 8.87
N PRO A 552 25.01 -5.31 9.07
CA PRO A 552 23.72 -4.96 9.66
C PRO A 552 22.56 -5.70 8.94
N GLN A 553 21.73 -6.42 9.69
CA GLN A 553 20.51 -7.06 9.19
C GLN A 553 19.32 -6.12 9.43
N PRO A 554 18.64 -5.62 8.38
CA PRO A 554 17.37 -4.94 8.57
C PRO A 554 16.33 -5.97 9.03
N SER A 555 15.45 -5.54 9.94
CA SER A 555 14.13 -6.17 10.11
C SER A 555 13.40 -6.24 8.75
N ASP A 556 12.35 -7.05 8.63
CA ASP A 556 11.58 -7.39 7.40
C ASP A 556 11.01 -6.23 6.53
N ARG A 557 11.53 -5.01 6.68
CA ARG A 557 11.26 -3.86 5.84
C ARG A 557 12.62 -3.36 5.30
N GLY A 558 12.82 -3.40 3.98
CA GLY A 558 14.13 -3.24 3.28
C GLY A 558 14.86 -1.88 3.37
N ILE A 559 16.11 -1.83 2.87
CA ILE A 559 17.04 -0.68 2.85
C ILE A 559 17.18 -0.15 1.40
N GLY A 560 16.91 1.14 1.18
CA GLY A 560 17.26 1.89 -0.03
C GLY A 560 17.94 3.22 0.32
N ILE A 561 18.55 3.90 -0.65
CA ILE A 561 19.01 5.29 -0.51
C ILE A 561 18.18 6.12 -1.47
N ASP A 562 17.35 7.02 -0.92
CA ASP A 562 16.52 7.91 -1.72
C ASP A 562 17.24 9.23 -1.96
N ALA A 563 17.25 9.69 -3.21
CA ALA A 563 17.65 11.05 -3.58
C ALA A 563 16.42 11.98 -3.49
N PHE A 564 16.56 13.09 -2.77
CA PHE A 564 15.43 13.98 -2.47
C PHE A 564 15.03 14.83 -3.71
N HIS A 565 13.94 14.47 -4.40
CA HIS A 565 13.36 15.30 -5.46
C HIS A 565 12.12 16.08 -4.98
N LEU A 566 12.35 17.30 -4.47
CA LEU A 566 11.36 18.32 -4.10
C LEU A 566 10.29 18.63 -5.18
N ARG A 567 10.58 18.30 -6.44
CA ARG A 567 9.78 18.70 -7.60
C ARG A 567 8.45 17.95 -7.69
N GLU A 568 8.45 16.63 -7.46
CA GLU A 568 7.23 15.80 -7.59
C GLU A 568 6.24 16.04 -6.43
N PHE A 569 6.76 16.33 -5.22
CA PHE A 569 5.95 16.66 -4.04
C PHE A 569 5.09 17.93 -4.25
N TRP A 570 5.70 19.01 -4.76
CA TRP A 570 4.97 20.23 -5.06
C TRP A 570 4.05 20.04 -6.27
N ILE A 571 4.43 19.24 -7.28
CA ILE A 571 3.57 18.97 -8.45
C ILE A 571 2.28 18.26 -8.05
N HIS A 572 2.31 17.27 -7.16
CA HIS A 572 1.09 16.56 -6.74
C HIS A 572 0.19 17.39 -5.81
N VAL A 573 0.77 18.14 -4.86
CA VAL A 573 0.01 19.04 -3.97
C VAL A 573 -0.59 20.21 -4.75
N LEU A 574 0.18 20.82 -5.67
CA LEU A 574 -0.35 21.83 -6.58
C LEU A 574 -1.36 21.22 -7.55
N ALA A 575 -1.17 19.99 -8.06
CA ALA A 575 -2.13 19.36 -8.96
C ALA A 575 -3.48 19.10 -8.27
N GLN A 576 -3.51 18.67 -7.01
CA GLN A 576 -4.75 18.49 -6.25
C GLN A 576 -5.43 19.83 -5.89
N ILE A 577 -4.64 20.84 -5.53
CA ILE A 577 -5.16 22.21 -5.33
C ILE A 577 -5.70 22.76 -6.66
N LEU A 578 -4.98 22.53 -7.77
CA LEU A 578 -5.34 23.01 -9.10
C LEU A 578 -6.54 22.25 -9.68
N THR A 579 -6.74 20.96 -9.42
CA THR A 579 -7.95 20.24 -9.87
C THR A 579 -9.20 20.73 -9.13
N VAL A 580 -9.11 20.99 -7.81
CA VAL A 580 -10.22 21.57 -7.04
C VAL A 580 -10.47 23.03 -7.46
N VAL A 581 -9.40 23.81 -7.66
CA VAL A 581 -9.50 25.18 -8.18
C VAL A 581 -10.05 25.21 -9.61
N ASP A 582 -9.69 24.26 -10.48
CA ASP A 582 -10.21 24.14 -11.84
C ASP A 582 -11.71 23.79 -11.85
N VAL A 583 -12.17 22.91 -10.96
CA VAL A 583 -13.61 22.58 -10.80
C VAL A 583 -14.40 23.79 -10.27
N VAL A 584 -13.85 24.52 -9.30
CA VAL A 584 -14.49 25.72 -8.72
C VAL A 584 -14.48 26.89 -9.70
N ILE A 585 -13.38 27.10 -10.44
CA ILE A 585 -13.29 28.12 -11.49
C ILE A 585 -14.18 27.75 -12.69
N ALA A 586 -14.32 26.47 -13.03
CA ALA A 586 -15.24 26.02 -14.08
C ALA A 586 -16.71 26.28 -13.71
N ASP A 587 -17.14 26.00 -12.47
CA ASP A 587 -18.49 26.35 -11.97
C ASP A 587 -18.70 27.88 -11.93
N TRP A 588 -17.68 28.65 -11.55
CA TRP A 588 -17.73 30.11 -11.49
C TRP A 588 -17.78 30.78 -12.88
N LEU A 589 -16.99 30.30 -13.85
CA LEU A 589 -16.98 30.78 -15.24
C LEU A 589 -18.26 30.40 -15.98
N HIS A 590 -18.81 29.20 -15.74
CA HIS A 590 -20.10 28.78 -16.30
C HIS A 590 -21.25 29.69 -15.82
N ARG A 591 -21.19 30.21 -14.59
CA ARG A 591 -22.19 31.14 -14.03
C ARG A 591 -22.08 32.59 -14.53
N LEU A 592 -20.94 33.00 -15.10
CA LEU A 592 -20.74 34.36 -15.62
C LEU A 592 -21.01 34.53 -17.12
N GLN A 593 -21.35 33.44 -17.86
CA GLN A 593 -21.52 33.46 -19.33
C GLN A 593 -20.33 34.11 -20.07
N ILE A 594 -19.10 33.92 -19.58
CA ILE A 594 -17.89 34.43 -20.26
C ILE A 594 -17.23 33.24 -20.98
N ASP A 595 -17.58 33.07 -22.24
CA ASP A 595 -16.88 32.15 -23.14
C ASP A 595 -15.55 32.79 -23.60
N GLY A 596 -14.42 32.14 -23.32
CA GLY A 596 -13.23 32.28 -24.19
C GLY A 596 -11.86 32.65 -23.59
N HIS A 597 -11.64 32.70 -22.27
CA HIS A 597 -10.34 33.12 -21.71
C HIS A 597 -9.64 32.14 -20.75
N SER A 598 -9.95 30.85 -20.78
CA SER A 598 -9.23 29.81 -20.00
C SER A 598 -7.74 29.68 -20.36
N TRP A 599 -7.35 29.91 -21.63
CA TRP A 599 -5.99 29.67 -22.10
C TRP A 599 -4.95 30.73 -21.70
N ARG A 600 -5.37 31.97 -21.41
CA ARG A 600 -4.44 33.05 -21.04
C ARG A 600 -3.94 32.93 -19.60
N LEU A 601 -4.79 32.46 -18.67
CA LEU A 601 -4.35 32.13 -17.31
C LEU A 601 -3.40 30.93 -17.30
N ARG A 602 -3.64 29.90 -18.14
CA ARG A 602 -2.74 28.76 -18.30
C ARG A 602 -1.31 29.18 -18.69
N LEU A 603 -1.16 30.23 -19.51
CA LEU A 603 0.13 30.76 -19.97
C LEU A 603 0.83 31.65 -18.92
N ILE A 604 0.07 32.46 -18.17
CA ILE A 604 0.63 33.31 -17.10
C ILE A 604 1.10 32.43 -15.93
N VAL A 605 0.37 31.35 -15.62
CA VAL A 605 0.74 30.38 -14.57
C VAL A 605 1.92 29.50 -15.02
N ALA A 606 1.97 29.05 -16.28
CA ALA A 606 3.13 28.35 -16.82
C ALA A 606 4.41 29.22 -16.82
N SER A 607 4.26 30.54 -16.96
CA SER A 607 5.37 31.50 -16.86
C SER A 607 5.82 31.74 -15.40
N ALA A 608 4.90 31.70 -14.43
CA ALA A 608 5.23 31.84 -13.00
C ALA A 608 5.94 30.60 -12.44
N MET A 609 5.70 29.42 -13.03
CA MET A 609 6.40 28.17 -12.67
C MET A 609 7.90 28.15 -13.02
N ASN A 610 8.41 29.13 -13.78
CA ASN A 610 9.80 29.16 -14.24
C ASN A 610 10.74 30.04 -13.38
N GLU A 611 10.22 30.78 -12.39
CA GLU A 611 11.01 31.71 -11.58
C GLU A 611 10.63 31.71 -10.09
N THR A 612 10.99 30.66 -9.34
CA THR A 612 11.13 30.77 -7.88
C THR A 612 12.27 29.87 -7.39
N HIS A 613 13.38 30.51 -6.98
CA HIS A 613 14.48 29.91 -6.24
C HIS A 613 14.10 29.69 -4.77
N GLY A 614 14.56 28.57 -4.20
CA GLY A 614 15.02 28.54 -2.80
C GLY A 614 14.07 27.99 -1.73
N ASP A 615 14.42 26.79 -1.27
CA ASP A 615 14.40 26.27 0.10
C ASP A 615 13.10 25.89 0.83
N VAL A 616 13.30 24.82 1.61
CA VAL A 616 12.54 24.28 2.75
C VAL A 616 11.52 23.16 2.47
N PHE A 617 11.67 22.09 3.28
CA PHE A 617 10.74 21.01 3.67
C PHE A 617 10.90 19.62 3.04
N SER A 618 11.13 18.64 3.92
CA SER A 618 11.20 17.19 3.67
C SER A 618 10.18 16.49 4.56
N ILE A 619 9.14 15.84 3.99
CA ILE A 619 8.34 14.82 4.69
C ILE A 619 7.86 13.79 3.65
N VAL A 620 8.33 12.54 3.76
CA VAL A 620 8.20 11.49 2.71
C VAL A 620 6.97 10.57 2.89
N GLU A 621 6.16 10.73 3.94
CA GLU A 621 4.97 9.87 4.16
C GLU A 621 3.61 10.61 4.07
N VAL A 622 3.64 11.88 3.71
CA VAL A 622 2.47 12.77 3.63
C VAL A 622 1.51 12.46 2.45
N PRO A 623 1.98 12.08 1.24
CA PRO A 623 1.10 11.91 0.08
C PRO A 623 0.10 10.76 0.24
N PHE A 624 0.54 9.61 0.75
CA PHE A 624 -0.32 8.43 0.92
C PHE A 624 -1.38 8.64 2.01
N ILE A 625 -1.06 9.43 3.05
CA ILE A 625 -1.99 9.75 4.14
C ILE A 625 -2.98 10.83 3.70
N LEU A 626 -2.56 11.85 2.95
CA LEU A 626 -3.46 12.87 2.40
C LEU A 626 -4.36 12.31 1.31
N GLU A 627 -3.86 11.45 0.43
CA GLU A 627 -4.64 10.77 -0.61
C GLU A 627 -5.65 9.81 0.03
N PHE A 628 -5.23 8.96 1.00
CA PHE A 628 -6.14 8.07 1.72
C PHE A 628 -7.16 8.83 2.59
N MET A 629 -6.78 9.92 3.26
CA MET A 629 -7.71 10.72 4.08
C MET A 629 -8.66 11.57 3.22
N CYS A 630 -8.19 12.18 2.13
CA CYS A 630 -9.07 12.89 1.19
C CYS A 630 -9.99 11.92 0.45
N ASP A 631 -9.51 10.75 0.00
CA ASP A 631 -10.34 9.74 -0.64
C ASP A 631 -11.38 9.17 0.33
N MET A 632 -11.00 8.94 1.59
CA MET A 632 -11.92 8.42 2.60
C MET A 632 -12.95 9.47 3.06
N GLU A 633 -12.56 10.74 3.19
CA GLU A 633 -13.50 11.85 3.47
C GLU A 633 -14.37 12.19 2.26
N HIS A 634 -13.84 12.06 1.04
CA HIS A 634 -14.61 12.18 -0.20
C HIS A 634 -15.60 11.01 -0.34
N GLU A 635 -15.21 9.78 -0.01
CA GLU A 635 -16.08 8.61 -0.04
C GLU A 635 -17.17 8.67 1.05
N GLU A 636 -16.86 9.17 2.25
CA GLU A 636 -17.84 9.45 3.31
C GLU A 636 -18.82 10.58 2.90
N MET A 637 -18.33 11.71 2.39
CA MET A 637 -19.21 12.80 1.94
C MET A 637 -20.03 12.41 0.71
N SER A 638 -19.47 11.60 -0.19
CA SER A 638 -20.20 11.00 -1.31
C SER A 638 -21.30 10.06 -0.81
N LYS A 639 -21.00 9.16 0.14
CA LYS A 639 -21.98 8.22 0.73
C LYS A 639 -23.06 8.92 1.55
N VAL A 640 -22.74 10.00 2.27
CA VAL A 640 -23.72 10.81 3.01
C VAL A 640 -24.59 11.61 2.04
N SER A 641 -24.01 12.15 0.97
CA SER A 641 -24.77 12.82 -0.09
C SER A 641 -25.66 11.83 -0.85
N GLU A 642 -25.16 10.63 -1.19
CA GLU A 642 -25.89 9.57 -1.87
C GLU A 642 -26.96 8.96 -0.97
N ALA A 643 -26.69 8.73 0.32
CA ALA A 643 -27.68 8.25 1.27
C ALA A 643 -28.82 9.24 1.41
N LYS A 644 -28.52 10.55 1.51
CA LYS A 644 -29.53 11.60 1.58
C LYS A 644 -30.31 11.75 0.26
N ILE A 645 -29.61 11.80 -0.88
CA ILE A 645 -30.22 11.81 -2.22
C ILE A 645 -31.08 10.56 -2.46
N LYS A 646 -30.71 9.40 -1.92
CA LYS A 646 -31.45 8.14 -2.09
C LYS A 646 -32.69 8.10 -1.20
N THR A 647 -32.59 8.57 0.05
CA THR A 647 -33.75 8.76 0.95
C THR A 647 -34.74 9.78 0.36
N ASP A 648 -34.25 10.84 -0.28
CA ASP A 648 -35.10 11.89 -0.85
C ASP A 648 -35.59 11.57 -2.28
N SER A 649 -34.87 10.76 -3.06
CA SER A 649 -35.35 10.27 -4.37
C SER A 649 -36.53 9.31 -4.24
N ILE A 650 -36.58 8.55 -3.14
CA ILE A 650 -37.74 7.75 -2.74
C ILE A 650 -38.92 8.70 -2.44
N SER A 651 -38.67 9.83 -1.75
CA SER A 651 -39.69 10.87 -1.48
C SER A 651 -40.18 11.64 -2.72
N MET A 652 -39.33 11.79 -3.76
CA MET A 652 -39.62 12.59 -4.95
C MET A 652 -40.41 11.80 -6.02
N ASP A 653 -40.20 10.49 -6.15
CA ASP A 653 -40.99 9.64 -7.06
C ASP A 653 -42.46 9.50 -6.61
N GLN A 654 -42.72 9.70 -5.31
CA GLN A 654 -44.06 9.69 -4.71
C GLN A 654 -44.85 10.99 -4.97
N SER A 655 -44.15 12.10 -5.23
CA SER A 655 -44.77 13.37 -5.62
C SER A 655 -45.26 13.39 -7.08
N LYS A 656 -44.70 12.56 -7.96
CA LYS A 656 -45.07 12.54 -9.39
C LYS A 656 -46.19 11.56 -9.75
N VAL A 657 -46.51 10.59 -8.88
CA VAL A 657 -47.64 9.66 -9.10
C VAL A 657 -48.96 10.23 -8.53
N SER A 658 -48.89 11.27 -7.69
CA SER A 658 -50.06 11.91 -7.06
C SER A 658 -50.69 13.06 -7.88
N GLU A 659 -50.10 13.47 -9.01
CA GLU A 659 -50.61 14.59 -9.85
C GLU A 659 -51.49 14.17 -11.05
N ALA A 660 -51.96 12.92 -11.07
CA ALA A 660 -52.94 12.45 -12.06
C ALA A 660 -54.27 12.03 -11.41
N ASN A 661 -54.80 12.83 -10.47
CA ASN A 661 -56.23 12.86 -10.13
C ASN A 661 -56.52 13.96 -9.09
N ASN A 662 -56.72 15.19 -9.56
CA ASN A 662 -57.89 16.01 -9.23
C ASN A 662 -57.68 17.44 -9.73
N GLY A 663 -58.58 17.86 -10.63
CA GLY A 663 -58.76 19.27 -10.93
C GLY A 663 -59.31 19.98 -9.69
N GLY A 664 -58.55 20.95 -9.20
CA GLY A 664 -58.93 21.82 -8.09
C GLY A 664 -57.75 22.73 -7.78
N VAL A 665 -57.82 23.97 -8.25
CA VAL A 665 -56.86 25.02 -7.92
C VAL A 665 -56.97 25.29 -6.42
N ASP A 666 -56.06 24.75 -5.63
CA ASP A 666 -55.87 25.16 -4.23
C ASP A 666 -54.52 25.86 -4.12
N HIS A 667 -54.57 27.17 -3.88
CA HIS A 667 -53.39 27.98 -3.56
C HIS A 667 -52.83 27.46 -2.24
N SER A 668 -51.72 26.72 -2.27
CA SER A 668 -50.96 26.40 -1.06
C SER A 668 -50.59 27.72 -0.37
N MET A 669 -51.20 27.99 0.78
CA MET A 669 -50.90 29.17 1.58
C MET A 669 -49.43 29.11 2.02
N VAL A 670 -48.55 29.83 1.32
CA VAL A 670 -47.17 30.05 1.77
C VAL A 670 -47.24 30.75 3.12
N LYS A 671 -46.79 30.06 4.18
CA LYS A 671 -46.84 30.57 5.54
C LYS A 671 -45.84 31.72 5.67
N THR A 672 -46.31 32.96 5.61
CA THR A 672 -45.45 34.16 5.69
C THR A 672 -45.45 34.79 7.09
N ARG A 673 -44.33 35.38 7.48
CA ARG A 673 -44.18 36.13 8.74
C ARG A 673 -43.61 37.52 8.48
N VAL A 674 -44.25 38.54 9.04
CA VAL A 674 -43.77 39.94 8.97
C VAL A 674 -42.79 40.22 10.11
N VAL A 675 -41.58 40.66 9.78
CA VAL A 675 -40.57 41.06 10.77
C VAL A 675 -39.90 42.36 10.34
N GLY A 676 -40.05 43.41 11.12
CA GLY A 676 -39.43 44.72 10.85
C GLY A 676 -39.94 45.40 9.57
N GLY A 677 -41.22 45.21 9.22
CA GLY A 677 -41.84 45.80 8.01
C GLY A 677 -41.72 44.96 6.74
N ASN A 678 -40.90 43.91 6.73
CA ASN A 678 -40.73 43.00 5.58
C ASN A 678 -41.43 41.66 5.82
N THR A 679 -42.06 41.12 4.77
CA THR A 679 -42.72 39.80 4.76
C THR A 679 -41.74 38.73 4.30
N TYR A 680 -41.54 37.68 5.10
CA TYR A 680 -40.65 36.56 4.78
C TYR A 680 -41.40 35.24 4.76
N GLU A 681 -40.99 34.32 3.88
CA GLU A 681 -41.51 32.95 3.83
C GLU A 681 -40.90 32.08 4.96
N VAL A 682 -41.75 31.27 5.60
CA VAL A 682 -41.34 30.33 6.66
C VAL A 682 -40.93 29.00 6.04
N ILE A 683 -39.80 28.45 6.48
CA ILE A 683 -39.29 27.15 6.05
C ILE A 683 -39.75 26.08 7.05
N GLU A 684 -40.48 25.07 6.57
CA GLU A 684 -40.97 23.98 7.41
C GLU A 684 -39.83 23.08 7.91
N GLY A 685 -39.94 22.58 9.15
CA GLY A 685 -38.94 21.70 9.77
C GLY A 685 -37.63 22.38 10.18
N LYS A 686 -37.50 23.72 10.02
CA LYS A 686 -36.29 24.46 10.40
C LYS A 686 -36.61 25.63 11.34
N VAL A 687 -35.78 25.80 12.36
CA VAL A 687 -35.91 26.84 13.39
C VAL A 687 -34.66 27.73 13.45
N ASP A 688 -34.83 28.93 13.99
CA ASP A 688 -33.72 29.78 14.43
C ASP A 688 -33.21 29.33 15.80
N TRP A 689 -32.09 29.90 16.25
CA TRP A 689 -31.49 29.62 17.56
C TRP A 689 -32.39 29.95 18.78
N ARG A 690 -33.49 30.68 18.59
CA ARG A 690 -34.48 30.97 19.64
C ARG A 690 -35.69 30.04 19.56
N GLY A 691 -35.64 29.00 18.73
CA GLY A 691 -36.73 28.05 18.52
C GLY A 691 -37.91 28.63 17.72
N ARG A 692 -37.73 29.76 17.04
CA ARG A 692 -38.77 30.34 16.15
C ARG A 692 -38.60 29.78 14.74
N PRO A 693 -39.65 29.71 13.91
CA PRO A 693 -39.52 29.20 12.54
C PRO A 693 -38.49 29.99 11.71
N ALA A 694 -37.66 29.27 10.96
CA ALA A 694 -36.64 29.87 10.11
C ALA A 694 -37.27 30.64 8.93
N LEU A 695 -36.67 31.78 8.59
CA LEU A 695 -37.17 32.68 7.54
C LEU A 695 -36.23 32.68 6.34
N ARG A 696 -36.80 32.45 5.13
CA ARG A 696 -36.08 32.49 3.85
C ARG A 696 -35.54 33.91 3.60
N GLY A 697 -34.32 34.02 3.05
CA GLY A 697 -33.62 35.30 2.84
C GLY A 697 -32.96 35.92 4.07
N ARG A 698 -33.33 35.51 5.30
CA ARG A 698 -32.72 36.01 6.55
C ARG A 698 -31.80 34.99 7.22
N HIS A 699 -32.17 33.71 7.17
CA HIS A 699 -31.39 32.61 7.75
C HIS A 699 -30.95 31.66 6.63
N GLY A 700 -29.79 31.02 6.78
CA GLY A 700 -29.21 30.08 5.82
C GLY A 700 -28.75 30.72 4.51
N GLY A 701 -28.45 29.91 3.50
CA GLY A 701 -27.90 30.35 2.22
C GLY A 701 -26.38 30.54 2.20
N VAL A 702 -25.82 30.68 1.00
CA VAL A 702 -24.36 30.61 0.71
C VAL A 702 -23.53 31.57 1.57
N GLY A 703 -23.97 32.83 1.72
CA GLY A 703 -23.24 33.83 2.52
C GLY A 703 -23.17 33.50 4.01
N ASN A 704 -24.19 32.80 4.53
CA ASN A 704 -24.24 32.39 5.94
C ASN A 704 -23.51 31.05 6.17
N SER A 705 -23.32 30.24 5.13
CA SER A 705 -22.51 29.01 5.19
C SER A 705 -21.02 29.28 5.43
N PHE A 706 -20.52 30.50 5.19
CA PHE A 706 -19.12 30.87 5.45
C PHE A 706 -18.64 30.51 6.87
N PHE A 707 -19.48 30.72 7.89
CA PHE A 707 -19.12 30.38 9.27
C PHE A 707 -18.92 28.87 9.48
N ILE A 708 -19.68 28.04 8.75
CA ILE A 708 -19.57 26.58 8.76
C ILE A 708 -18.30 26.14 8.00
N LEU A 709 -18.08 26.72 6.82
CA LEU A 709 -16.88 26.49 6.01
C LEU A 709 -15.60 26.82 6.78
N ALA A 710 -15.57 27.98 7.44
CA ALA A 710 -14.43 28.43 8.24
C ALA A 710 -14.18 27.50 9.43
N ASN A 711 -15.22 27.02 10.11
CA ASN A 711 -15.06 26.03 11.17
C ASN A 711 -14.42 24.74 10.65
N PHE A 712 -14.87 24.25 9.49
CA PHE A 712 -14.33 23.02 8.91
C PHE A 712 -12.86 23.16 8.50
N GLY A 713 -12.49 24.28 7.87
CA GLY A 713 -11.11 24.56 7.49
C GLY A 713 -10.20 24.71 8.71
N LEU A 714 -10.65 25.44 9.75
CA LEU A 714 -9.88 25.64 10.98
C LEU A 714 -9.72 24.37 11.82
N GLU A 715 -10.71 23.47 11.82
CA GLU A 715 -10.58 22.14 12.43
C GLU A 715 -9.54 21.30 11.70
N ASN A 716 -9.62 21.20 10.37
CA ASN A 716 -8.66 20.45 9.59
C ASN A 716 -7.23 21.01 9.67
N MET A 717 -7.09 22.33 9.83
CA MET A 717 -5.80 22.95 10.16
C MET A 717 -5.22 22.41 11.46
N ALA A 718 -6.05 22.19 12.49
CA ALA A 718 -5.61 21.70 13.78
C ALA A 718 -5.37 20.17 13.78
N SER A 719 -6.28 19.39 13.20
CA SER A 719 -6.30 17.93 13.33
C SER A 719 -5.35 17.20 12.36
N LEU A 720 -5.19 17.67 11.12
CA LEU A 720 -4.38 16.96 10.12
C LEU A 720 -2.89 16.89 10.48
N SER A 721 -2.34 17.96 11.08
CA SER A 721 -0.95 17.98 11.56
C SER A 721 -0.69 16.93 12.65
N LEU A 722 -1.71 16.61 13.45
CA LEU A 722 -1.62 15.55 14.46
C LEU A 722 -1.59 14.18 13.80
N ALA A 723 -2.46 13.92 12.83
CA ALA A 723 -2.48 12.65 12.10
C ALA A 723 -1.14 12.33 11.44
N VAL A 724 -0.46 13.34 10.89
CA VAL A 724 0.80 13.16 10.14
C VAL A 724 2.03 13.12 11.05
N ASN A 725 2.10 13.96 12.08
CA ASN A 725 3.36 14.26 12.76
C ASN A 725 3.41 13.75 14.22
N LEU A 726 2.29 13.36 14.82
CA LEU A 726 2.21 13.00 16.24
C LEU A 726 3.01 11.73 16.61
N ILE A 727 3.28 10.84 15.65
CA ILE A 727 4.19 9.70 15.86
C ILE A 727 5.58 10.15 16.33
N LEU A 728 6.09 11.28 15.81
CA LEU A 728 7.38 11.83 16.22
C LEU A 728 7.35 12.36 17.65
N TYR A 729 6.22 12.88 18.11
CA TYR A 729 6.03 13.27 19.51
C TYR A 729 6.06 12.05 20.43
N PHE A 730 5.37 10.96 20.06
CA PHE A 730 5.39 9.72 20.83
C PHE A 730 6.79 9.12 20.96
N MET A 731 7.56 9.13 19.87
CA MET A 731 8.91 8.58 19.86
C MET A 731 9.91 9.49 20.57
N PHE A 732 10.06 10.73 20.11
CA PHE A 732 11.17 11.58 20.55
C PHE A 732 10.91 12.35 21.84
N VAL A 733 9.65 12.50 22.26
CA VAL A 733 9.30 13.22 23.50
C VAL A 733 8.76 12.29 24.57
N MET A 734 7.96 11.29 24.19
CA MET A 734 7.35 10.35 25.15
C MET A 734 8.12 9.02 25.28
N HIS A 735 9.16 8.82 24.46
CA HIS A 735 10.03 7.64 24.42
C HIS A 735 9.24 6.32 24.27
N ILE A 736 8.20 6.35 23.45
CA ILE A 736 7.43 5.17 23.04
C ILE A 736 8.11 4.56 21.80
N ASP A 737 8.21 3.25 21.74
CA ASP A 737 8.79 2.55 20.59
C ASP A 737 7.96 2.73 19.32
N LEU A 738 8.62 2.62 18.16
CA LEU A 738 7.99 2.90 16.87
C LEU A 738 6.76 2.00 16.61
N ALA A 739 6.82 0.74 17.01
CA ALA A 739 5.71 -0.20 16.78
C ALA A 739 4.48 0.20 17.59
N GLU A 740 4.64 0.49 18.88
CA GLU A 740 3.56 0.92 19.74
C GLU A 740 3.09 2.35 19.42
N ALA A 741 3.99 3.27 19.09
CA ALA A 741 3.64 4.62 18.65
C ALA A 741 2.81 4.60 17.35
N SER A 742 3.14 3.72 16.40
CA SER A 742 2.36 3.52 15.18
C SER A 742 0.97 2.98 15.50
N ASN A 743 0.88 1.94 16.35
CA ASN A 743 -0.39 1.37 16.78
C ASN A 743 -1.24 2.40 17.54
N LEU A 744 -0.63 3.21 18.40
CA LEU A 744 -1.31 4.27 19.14
C LEU A 744 -1.90 5.32 18.19
N LEU A 745 -1.13 5.76 17.19
CA LEU A 745 -1.59 6.72 16.19
C LEU A 745 -2.73 6.14 15.32
N THR A 746 -2.59 4.90 14.84
CA THR A 746 -3.65 4.24 14.03
C THR A 746 -4.90 3.93 14.85
N ASN A 747 -4.76 3.55 16.13
CA ASN A 747 -5.89 3.30 17.02
C ASN A 747 -6.64 4.59 17.34
N TYR A 748 -5.92 5.70 17.57
CA TYR A 748 -6.52 7.02 17.71
C TYR A 748 -7.37 7.38 16.48
N MET A 749 -6.80 7.25 15.27
CA MET A 749 -7.52 7.56 14.03
C MET A 749 -8.72 6.61 13.83
N GLY A 750 -8.53 5.31 13.98
CA GLY A 750 -9.60 4.32 13.84
C GLY A 750 -10.74 4.52 14.84
N THR A 751 -10.41 4.86 16.10
CA THR A 751 -11.41 5.16 17.13
C THR A 751 -12.24 6.38 16.77
N SER A 752 -11.61 7.43 16.21
CA SER A 752 -12.31 8.64 15.75
C SER A 752 -13.40 8.29 14.73
N TYR A 753 -13.10 7.48 13.71
CA TYR A 753 -14.08 7.09 12.69
C TYR A 753 -15.21 6.21 13.25
N MET A 754 -14.89 5.25 14.13
CA MET A 754 -15.93 4.42 14.76
C MET A 754 -16.87 5.24 15.65
N VAL A 755 -16.32 6.19 16.41
CA VAL A 755 -17.09 7.07 17.29
C VAL A 755 -17.94 8.05 16.48
N ALA A 756 -17.49 8.48 15.30
CA ALA A 756 -18.24 9.40 14.44
C ALA A 756 -19.63 8.86 14.07
N VAL A 757 -19.72 7.56 13.76
CA VAL A 757 -21.01 6.89 13.45
C VAL A 757 -21.97 6.95 14.65
N LEU A 758 -21.47 6.69 15.86
CA LEU A 758 -22.26 6.74 17.08
C LEU A 758 -22.72 8.16 17.42
N ILE A 759 -21.82 9.14 17.29
CA ILE A 759 -22.14 10.54 17.52
C ILE A 759 -23.14 11.06 16.50
N SER A 760 -23.03 10.68 15.22
CA SER A 760 -24.02 11.05 14.18
C SER A 760 -25.42 10.59 14.58
N ALA A 761 -25.57 9.33 14.99
CA ALA A 761 -26.85 8.77 15.43
C ALA A 761 -27.39 9.50 16.67
N PHE A 762 -26.52 9.79 17.64
CA PHE A 762 -26.91 10.51 18.85
C PHE A 762 -27.31 11.98 18.57
N ALA A 763 -26.61 12.62 17.62
CA ALA A 763 -26.88 13.98 17.18
C ALA A 763 -28.26 14.11 16.56
N ASP A 764 -28.66 13.15 15.71
CA ASP A 764 -29.95 13.20 15.03
C ASP A 764 -31.15 12.89 15.95
N VAL A 765 -30.95 12.13 17.04
CA VAL A 765 -32.04 11.72 17.95
C VAL A 765 -32.23 12.64 19.16
N PHE A 766 -31.15 13.14 19.75
CA PHE A 766 -31.22 13.76 21.10
C PHE A 766 -30.72 15.20 21.16
N VAL A 767 -29.59 15.50 20.51
CA VAL A 767 -28.84 16.75 20.75
C VAL A 767 -29.08 17.79 19.65
N GLY A 768 -29.28 17.36 18.42
CA GLY A 768 -29.31 18.20 17.23
C GLY A 768 -27.90 18.48 16.68
N ARG A 769 -27.77 18.47 15.35
CA ARG A 769 -26.50 18.56 14.61
C ARG A 769 -25.64 19.76 15.00
N TYR A 770 -26.24 20.93 15.19
CA TYR A 770 -25.49 22.15 15.52
C TYR A 770 -24.88 22.10 16.94
N MET A 771 -25.64 21.59 17.92
CA MET A 771 -25.16 21.46 19.30
C MET A 771 -24.06 20.41 19.38
N THR A 772 -24.17 19.32 18.62
CA THR A 772 -23.12 18.32 18.49
C THR A 772 -21.81 18.96 18.01
N VAL A 773 -21.83 19.77 16.95
CA VAL A 773 -20.62 20.48 16.48
C VAL A 773 -19.98 21.32 17.58
N ILE A 774 -20.78 22.10 18.34
CA ILE A 774 -20.25 22.95 19.42
C ILE A 774 -19.64 22.12 20.54
N ILE A 775 -20.37 21.11 21.03
CA ILE A 775 -19.92 20.24 22.13
C ILE A 775 -18.64 19.51 21.71
N SER A 776 -18.62 18.95 20.51
CA SER A 776 -17.47 18.23 19.96
C SER A 776 -16.25 19.14 19.75
N SER A 777 -16.44 20.37 19.25
CA SER A 777 -15.35 21.35 19.12
C SER A 777 -14.77 21.78 20.47
N LEU A 778 -15.60 21.90 21.51
CA LEU A 778 -15.13 22.17 22.87
C LEU A 778 -14.37 20.98 23.46
N ILE A 779 -14.84 19.74 23.22
CA ILE A 779 -14.15 18.52 23.66
C ILE A 779 -12.78 18.41 22.98
N GLU A 780 -12.71 18.67 21.67
CA GLU A 780 -11.44 18.65 20.93
C GLU A 780 -10.48 19.72 21.45
N LEU A 781 -10.97 20.93 21.68
CA LEU A 781 -10.19 22.03 22.26
C LEU A 781 -9.59 21.64 23.63
N VAL A 782 -10.37 20.99 24.50
CA VAL A 782 -9.88 20.49 25.78
C VAL A 782 -8.78 19.45 25.58
N GLY A 783 -8.96 18.50 24.66
CA GLY A 783 -7.94 17.50 24.33
C GLY A 783 -6.63 18.12 23.83
N LEU A 784 -6.72 19.12 22.94
CA LEU A 784 -5.57 19.87 22.43
C LEU A 784 -4.86 20.66 23.53
N LEU A 785 -5.61 21.27 24.46
CA LEU A 785 -5.05 21.96 25.61
C LEU A 785 -4.32 20.98 26.55
N LEU A 786 -4.87 19.79 26.78
CA LEU A 786 -4.21 18.75 27.58
C LEU A 786 -2.90 18.27 26.95
N LEU A 787 -2.85 18.09 25.62
CA LEU A 787 -1.60 17.79 24.91
C LEU A 787 -0.60 18.94 25.00
N MET A 788 -1.06 20.18 24.86
CA MET A 788 -0.22 21.37 25.00
C MET A 788 0.36 21.51 26.41
N LEU A 789 -0.45 21.26 27.45
CA LEU A 789 -0.03 21.20 28.86
C LEU A 789 1.02 20.12 29.10
N GLN A 790 0.84 18.93 28.52
CA GLN A 790 1.82 17.86 28.58
C GLN A 790 3.12 18.21 27.85
N ALA A 791 3.00 18.84 26.68
CA ALA A 791 4.13 19.29 25.90
C ALA A 791 4.90 20.46 26.54
N ARG A 792 4.28 21.20 27.47
CA ARG A 792 4.92 22.34 28.16
C ARG A 792 5.51 21.99 29.52
N SER A 793 4.94 21.01 30.22
CA SER A 793 5.35 20.66 31.58
C SER A 793 6.41 19.58 31.59
N ASP A 794 7.60 19.90 32.08
CA ASP A 794 8.69 18.93 32.25
C ASP A 794 8.35 17.80 33.25
N ARG A 795 7.31 17.98 34.08
CA ARG A 795 6.82 16.95 35.01
C ARG A 795 5.90 15.91 34.36
N LEU A 796 5.23 16.29 33.26
CA LEU A 796 4.28 15.43 32.55
C LEU A 796 4.94 14.65 31.40
N LYS A 797 6.26 14.85 31.20
CA LYS A 797 7.11 14.15 30.24
C LYS A 797 8.15 13.31 30.96
N PRO A 798 8.68 12.26 30.32
CA PRO A 798 9.89 11.62 30.79
C PRO A 798 11.08 12.61 30.76
N PRO A 799 12.12 12.37 31.58
CA PRO A 799 13.33 13.20 31.57
C PRO A 799 13.99 13.16 30.20
N TYR A 800 14.49 14.31 29.74
CA TYR A 800 15.13 14.42 28.43
C TYR A 800 16.28 13.42 28.29
N CYS A 801 16.24 12.62 27.24
CA CYS A 801 17.29 11.68 26.85
C CYS A 801 17.29 11.55 25.32
N ARG A 802 18.37 11.04 24.72
CA ARG A 802 18.46 10.88 23.27
C ARG A 802 17.88 9.54 22.85
N TYR A 803 16.55 9.44 22.78
CA TYR A 803 15.87 8.24 22.28
C TYR A 803 15.94 8.14 20.74
N PRO A 804 16.25 6.96 20.14
CA PRO A 804 16.49 5.64 20.74
C PRO A 804 17.97 5.33 21.02
N VAL A 805 18.86 6.32 20.96
CA VAL A 805 20.32 6.16 21.11
C VAL A 805 20.73 5.79 22.54
N ASP A 806 20.08 6.38 23.54
CA ASP A 806 20.34 6.12 24.95
C ASP A 806 19.48 4.93 25.46
N PRO A 807 20.08 3.77 25.81
CA PRO A 807 19.34 2.60 26.29
C PRO A 807 18.73 2.78 27.70
N THR A 808 19.09 3.87 28.39
CA THR A 808 18.59 4.22 29.73
C THR A 808 17.41 5.20 29.71
N CYS A 809 16.91 5.56 28.52
CA CYS A 809 15.72 6.38 28.36
C CYS A 809 14.50 5.75 29.04
N GLN A 810 13.89 6.48 29.97
CA GLN A 810 12.65 6.05 30.59
C GLN A 810 11.47 6.42 29.70
N ARG A 811 10.63 5.43 29.41
CA ARG A 811 9.35 5.63 28.74
C ARG A 811 8.37 6.34 29.67
N VAL A 812 7.43 7.11 29.09
CA VAL A 812 6.28 7.62 29.85
C VAL A 812 5.56 6.48 30.57
N HIS A 813 5.34 6.61 31.88
CA HIS A 813 4.71 5.57 32.69
C HIS A 813 3.70 6.15 33.68
N GLY A 814 2.70 5.36 34.09
CA GLY A 814 1.78 5.70 35.17
C GLY A 814 0.84 6.86 34.82
N GLY A 815 0.72 7.85 35.71
CA GLY A 815 -0.24 8.95 35.54
C GLY A 815 -0.01 9.83 34.30
N ASN A 816 1.24 9.99 33.88
CA ASN A 816 1.59 10.78 32.69
C ASN A 816 1.18 10.08 31.38
N GLU A 817 1.20 8.75 31.38
CA GLU A 817 0.74 7.93 30.26
C GLU A 817 -0.79 8.02 30.15
N VAL A 818 -1.51 7.90 31.27
CA VAL A 818 -2.98 8.07 31.30
C VAL A 818 -3.40 9.47 30.82
N HIS A 819 -2.65 10.51 31.18
CA HIS A 819 -2.89 11.87 30.69
C HIS A 819 -2.78 11.95 29.16
N LEU A 820 -1.76 11.32 28.57
CA LEU A 820 -1.57 11.27 27.11
C LEU A 820 -2.77 10.59 26.44
N TYR A 821 -3.17 9.40 26.91
CA TYR A 821 -4.33 8.68 26.38
C TYR A 821 -5.62 9.47 26.51
N LEU A 822 -5.86 10.09 27.67
CA LEU A 822 -7.04 10.92 27.90
C LEU A 822 -7.11 12.07 26.89
N ALA A 823 -5.99 12.75 26.65
CA ALA A 823 -5.92 13.84 25.68
C ALA A 823 -6.20 13.34 24.26
N LEU A 824 -5.60 12.22 23.83
CA LEU A 824 -5.80 11.62 22.51
C LEU A 824 -7.25 11.19 22.26
N TYR A 825 -7.88 10.52 23.23
CA TYR A 825 -9.26 10.08 23.09
C TYR A 825 -10.25 11.26 23.11
N LEU A 826 -9.99 12.32 23.87
CA LEU A 826 -10.81 13.53 23.81
C LEU A 826 -10.71 14.20 22.43
N ILE A 827 -9.51 14.29 21.85
CA ILE A 827 -9.34 14.80 20.48
C ILE A 827 -10.09 13.92 19.47
N ALA A 828 -10.00 12.59 19.60
CA ALA A 828 -10.71 11.66 18.72
C ALA A 828 -12.23 11.85 18.78
N ILE A 829 -12.81 11.92 19.98
CA ILE A 829 -14.26 12.13 20.19
C ILE A 829 -14.70 13.49 19.63
N GLY A 830 -13.88 14.52 19.84
CA GLY A 830 -14.14 15.87 19.34
C GLY A 830 -14.14 15.95 17.82
N SER A 831 -13.04 15.52 17.17
CA SER A 831 -12.94 15.54 15.71
C SER A 831 -14.01 14.65 15.06
N ALA A 832 -14.28 13.47 15.62
CA ALA A 832 -15.35 12.58 15.18
C ALA A 832 -16.73 13.25 15.12
N GLY A 833 -17.11 13.98 16.17
CA GLY A 833 -18.42 14.61 16.22
C GLY A 833 -18.56 15.83 15.30
N ILE A 834 -17.47 16.54 15.04
CA ILE A 834 -17.44 17.62 14.04
C ILE A 834 -17.61 17.03 12.64
N LYS A 835 -16.80 16.01 12.28
CA LYS A 835 -16.86 15.36 10.97
C LYS A 835 -18.21 14.69 10.70
N ALA A 836 -18.84 14.13 11.72
CA ALA A 836 -20.17 13.54 11.63
C ALA A 836 -21.29 14.57 11.39
N ALA A 837 -21.31 15.69 12.13
CA ALA A 837 -22.47 16.58 12.18
C ALA A 837 -22.35 17.84 11.30
N LEU A 838 -21.13 18.32 11.03
CA LEU A 838 -20.90 19.60 10.35
C LEU A 838 -21.32 19.59 8.86
N PRO A 839 -21.01 18.54 8.05
CA PRO A 839 -21.45 18.51 6.64
C PRO A 839 -22.97 18.47 6.51
N ALA A 840 -23.64 17.69 7.36
CA ALA A 840 -25.10 17.64 7.43
C ALA A 840 -25.68 19.01 7.82
N HIS A 841 -25.06 19.70 8.79
CA HIS A 841 -25.44 21.05 9.17
C HIS A 841 -25.23 22.09 8.06
N CYS A 842 -24.21 21.90 7.21
CA CYS A 842 -23.97 22.71 6.01
C CYS A 842 -25.11 22.55 5.01
N ALA A 843 -25.54 21.31 4.75
CA ALA A 843 -26.70 21.03 3.89
C ALA A 843 -27.99 21.66 4.46
N ASP A 844 -28.15 21.67 5.79
CA ASP A 844 -29.33 22.25 6.45
C ASP A 844 -29.48 23.76 6.19
N GLN A 845 -28.45 24.46 5.69
CA GLN A 845 -28.55 25.87 5.32
C GLN A 845 -29.34 26.14 4.04
N PHE A 846 -29.65 25.11 3.25
CA PHE A 846 -30.37 25.22 1.97
C PHE A 846 -31.71 24.48 2.02
N ASP A 847 -32.68 24.92 1.22
CA ASP A 847 -33.98 24.27 1.04
C ASP A 847 -34.01 23.44 -0.25
N GLU A 848 -34.18 22.13 -0.11
CA GLU A 848 -34.17 21.18 -1.22
C GLU A 848 -35.43 21.28 -2.09
N LYS A 849 -36.53 21.82 -1.54
CA LYS A 849 -37.79 22.05 -2.27
C LYS A 849 -37.69 23.24 -3.23
N HIS A 850 -36.68 24.11 -3.05
CA HIS A 850 -36.49 25.28 -3.90
C HIS A 850 -35.40 25.02 -4.97
N PRO A 851 -35.71 25.10 -6.28
CA PRO A 851 -34.79 24.69 -7.34
C PRO A 851 -33.47 25.48 -7.35
N GLU A 852 -33.51 26.78 -7.01
CA GLU A 852 -32.30 27.60 -6.93
C GLU A 852 -31.43 27.30 -5.71
N GLU A 853 -32.02 27.08 -4.53
CA GLU A 853 -31.25 26.78 -3.31
C GLU A 853 -30.67 25.35 -3.38
N LYS A 854 -31.35 24.42 -4.07
CA LYS A 854 -30.84 23.06 -4.37
C LYS A 854 -29.54 23.08 -5.18
N LEU A 855 -29.46 23.93 -6.21
CA LEU A 855 -28.23 24.10 -7.00
C LEU A 855 -27.12 24.81 -6.19
N GLN A 856 -27.49 25.74 -5.32
CA GLN A 856 -26.54 26.40 -4.42
C GLN A 856 -25.98 25.47 -3.36
N MET A 857 -26.74 24.46 -2.92
CA MET A 857 -26.28 23.43 -1.99
C MET A 857 -25.09 22.64 -2.53
N SER A 858 -25.15 22.19 -3.80
CA SER A 858 -24.04 21.48 -4.45
C SER A 858 -22.77 22.34 -4.54
N SER A 859 -22.91 23.61 -4.92
CA SER A 859 -21.79 24.56 -4.94
C SER A 859 -21.23 24.79 -3.53
N CYS A 860 -22.07 24.82 -2.49
CA CYS A 860 -21.63 24.94 -1.09
C CYS A 860 -20.81 23.73 -0.61
N PHE A 861 -21.10 22.52 -1.09
CA PHE A 861 -20.26 21.34 -0.83
C PHE A 861 -18.89 21.43 -1.53
N ASN A 862 -18.83 22.00 -2.74
CA ASN A 862 -17.54 22.28 -3.39
C ASN A 862 -16.71 23.29 -2.57
N TRP A 863 -17.33 24.33 -2.01
CA TRP A 863 -16.67 25.25 -1.10
C TRP A 863 -16.25 24.61 0.23
N LEU A 864 -17.01 23.63 0.72
CA LEU A 864 -16.68 22.85 1.91
C LEU A 864 -15.42 22.00 1.68
N LEU A 865 -15.34 21.32 0.53
CA LEU A 865 -14.15 20.59 0.09
C LEU A 865 -12.94 21.51 -0.09
N LEU A 866 -13.10 22.67 -0.72
CA LEU A 866 -12.01 23.63 -0.87
C LEU A 866 -11.50 24.14 0.49
N SER A 867 -12.40 24.39 1.44
CA SER A 867 -12.04 24.80 2.81
C SER A 867 -11.24 23.72 3.53
N LEU A 868 -11.65 22.46 3.40
CA LEU A 868 -10.94 21.27 3.89
C LEU A 868 -9.51 21.20 3.31
N CYS A 869 -9.37 21.23 1.99
CA CYS A 869 -8.06 21.13 1.34
C CYS A 869 -7.14 22.31 1.71
N THR A 870 -7.68 23.53 1.77
CA THR A 870 -6.92 24.72 2.15
C THR A 870 -6.44 24.62 3.60
N GLY A 871 -7.32 24.17 4.51
CA GLY A 871 -6.97 23.96 5.91
C GLY A 871 -5.92 22.86 6.07
N GLY A 872 -6.07 21.75 5.35
CA GLY A 872 -5.10 20.65 5.34
C GLY A 872 -3.72 21.07 4.84
N ALA A 873 -3.66 21.85 3.75
CA ALA A 873 -2.41 22.38 3.21
C ALA A 873 -1.66 23.26 4.22
N ILE A 874 -2.37 24.15 4.92
CA ILE A 874 -1.79 24.98 5.99
C ILE A 874 -1.33 24.11 7.16
N SER A 875 -2.08 23.05 7.49
CA SER A 875 -1.74 22.11 8.57
C SER A 875 -0.40 21.41 8.32
N VAL A 876 -0.25 20.75 7.18
CA VAL A 876 0.94 19.94 6.88
C VAL A 876 2.19 20.78 6.60
N THR A 877 2.03 22.08 6.34
CA THR A 877 3.14 23.02 6.12
C THR A 877 3.47 23.79 7.39
N VAL A 878 2.60 24.73 7.79
CA VAL A 878 2.85 25.69 8.86
C VAL A 878 2.83 25.01 10.23
N PHE A 879 1.85 24.15 10.50
CA PHE A 879 1.70 23.58 11.85
C PHE A 879 2.77 22.52 12.10
N VAL A 880 3.06 21.69 11.10
CA VAL A 880 4.17 20.73 11.18
C VAL A 880 5.51 21.46 11.33
N TYR A 881 5.75 22.56 10.61
CA TYR A 881 6.95 23.39 10.80
C TYR A 881 7.08 23.88 12.24
N ILE A 882 6.01 24.41 12.83
CA ILE A 882 6.02 24.90 14.21
C ILE A 882 6.33 23.74 15.18
N GLN A 883 5.67 22.59 15.01
CA GLN A 883 5.85 21.41 15.87
C GLN A 883 7.31 20.92 15.86
N GLN A 884 7.92 20.82 14.67
CA GLN A 884 9.27 20.27 14.50
C GLN A 884 10.38 21.27 14.85
N TYR A 885 10.26 22.53 14.44
CA TYR A 885 11.36 23.50 14.54
C TYR A 885 11.20 24.51 15.69
N LYS A 886 9.97 24.83 16.08
CA LYS A 886 9.70 25.80 17.17
C LYS A 886 9.35 25.11 18.49
N GLY A 887 9.00 23.82 18.45
CA GLY A 887 8.69 23.00 19.62
C GLY A 887 7.23 22.52 19.63
N TRP A 888 7.03 21.33 20.20
CA TRP A 888 5.72 20.68 20.32
C TRP A 888 4.70 21.47 21.14
N ASP A 889 5.15 22.18 22.18
CA ASP A 889 4.32 23.05 23.01
C ASP A 889 3.67 24.18 22.19
N ARG A 890 4.46 24.84 21.32
CA ARG A 890 3.98 25.89 20.42
C ARG A 890 3.13 25.33 19.30
N GLY A 891 3.45 24.13 18.81
CA GLY A 891 2.68 23.43 17.79
C GLY A 891 1.27 23.09 18.27
N PHE A 892 1.14 22.48 19.45
CA PHE A 892 -0.17 22.19 20.05
C PHE A 892 -0.90 23.46 20.49
N ALA A 893 -0.20 24.52 20.90
CA ALA A 893 -0.82 25.82 21.17
C ALA A 893 -1.42 26.44 19.91
N ALA A 894 -0.76 26.32 18.75
CA ALA A 894 -1.29 26.78 17.46
C ALA A 894 -2.54 25.99 17.06
N ALA A 895 -2.53 24.66 17.23
CA ALA A 895 -3.70 23.78 17.05
C ALA A 895 -4.88 24.17 17.95
N ALA A 896 -4.64 24.34 19.25
CA ALA A 896 -5.65 24.79 20.19
C ALA A 896 -6.19 26.19 19.85
N GLY A 897 -5.32 27.09 19.39
CA GLY A 897 -5.72 28.44 18.94
C GLY A 897 -6.63 28.41 17.70
N ALA A 898 -6.28 27.59 16.70
CA ALA A 898 -7.10 27.41 15.50
C ALA A 898 -8.48 26.82 15.81
N MET A 899 -8.52 25.78 16.64
CA MET A 899 -9.78 25.19 17.11
C MET A 899 -10.60 26.18 17.96
N GLY A 900 -9.96 26.94 18.86
CA GLY A 900 -10.62 27.98 19.64
C GLY A 900 -11.24 29.08 18.75
N LEU A 901 -10.54 29.47 17.68
CA LEU A 901 -11.08 30.37 16.67
C LEU A 901 -12.24 29.74 15.91
N ALA A 902 -12.17 28.46 15.56
CA ALA A 902 -13.25 27.71 14.90
C ALA A 902 -14.55 27.80 15.72
N VAL A 903 -14.47 27.50 17.02
CA VAL A 903 -15.60 27.59 17.96
C VAL A 903 -16.20 29.00 17.99
N ILE A 904 -15.37 30.04 18.08
CA ILE A 904 -15.82 31.44 18.14
C ILE A 904 -16.55 31.81 16.84
N VAL A 905 -15.96 31.48 15.70
CA VAL A 905 -16.54 31.76 14.37
C VAL A 905 -17.86 31.02 14.19
N PHE A 906 -17.92 29.74 14.58
CA PHE A 906 -19.13 28.94 14.46
C PHE A 906 -20.26 29.48 15.34
N ILE A 907 -19.97 29.86 16.60
CA ILE A 907 -20.95 30.47 17.51
C ILE A 907 -21.41 31.84 17.01
N ALA A 908 -20.52 32.65 16.43
CA ALA A 908 -20.89 33.95 15.84
C ALA A 908 -21.88 33.83 14.68
N GLY A 909 -21.91 32.68 13.99
CA GLY A 909 -22.88 32.34 12.95
C GLY A 909 -24.27 31.96 13.48
N MET A 910 -24.41 31.62 14.77
CA MET A 910 -25.64 31.10 15.37
C MET A 910 -26.92 31.92 15.07
N PRO A 911 -26.91 33.27 15.07
CA PRO A 911 -28.10 34.04 14.73
C PRO A 911 -28.57 33.92 13.28
N ARG A 912 -27.73 33.36 12.38
CA ARG A 912 -27.95 33.29 10.94
C ARG A 912 -28.20 31.87 10.43
N TYR A 913 -27.97 30.84 11.25
CA TYR A 913 -28.17 29.46 10.83
C TYR A 913 -29.63 29.06 10.72
N ARG A 914 -29.91 28.12 9.81
CA ARG A 914 -31.12 27.29 9.84
C ARG A 914 -30.78 26.03 10.65
N LEU A 915 -31.56 25.76 11.69
CA LEU A 915 -31.41 24.58 12.53
C LEU A 915 -32.50 23.58 12.17
N ALA A 916 -32.13 22.37 11.74
CA ALA A 916 -33.09 21.29 11.55
C ALA A 916 -33.69 20.88 12.89
N THR A 917 -35.01 20.67 12.93
CA THR A 917 -35.68 20.13 14.12
C THR A 917 -35.29 18.66 14.31
N VAL A 918 -34.95 18.29 15.54
CA VAL A 918 -34.66 16.89 15.92
C VAL A 918 -35.90 16.05 15.63
N GLN A 919 -35.81 15.13 14.67
CA GLN A 919 -36.84 14.13 14.42
C GLN A 919 -36.53 12.95 15.36
N GLY A 920 -37.45 12.63 16.29
CA GLY A 920 -37.22 11.65 17.35
C GLY A 920 -36.97 10.19 16.90
N SER A 921 -36.84 9.93 15.60
CA SER A 921 -36.57 8.64 14.98
C SER A 921 -35.36 8.75 14.06
N SER A 922 -34.28 7.99 14.35
CA SER A 922 -33.18 7.75 13.41
C SER A 922 -33.32 6.39 12.75
N ALA A 923 -32.78 6.24 11.54
CA ALA A 923 -32.73 4.97 10.82
C ALA A 923 -32.08 3.85 11.66
N LEU A 924 -31.08 4.18 12.50
CA LEU A 924 -30.48 3.21 13.42
C LEU A 924 -31.42 2.80 14.55
N THR A 925 -32.19 3.74 15.13
CA THR A 925 -33.20 3.37 16.14
C THR A 925 -34.29 2.47 15.56
N GLU A 926 -34.71 2.69 14.31
CA GLU A 926 -35.67 1.81 13.62
C GLU A 926 -35.07 0.41 13.38
N ILE A 927 -33.83 0.33 12.92
CA ILE A 927 -33.10 -0.94 12.76
C ILE A 927 -33.01 -1.69 14.10
N PHE A 928 -32.60 -1.03 15.18
CA PHE A 928 -32.52 -1.64 16.51
C PHE A 928 -33.88 -2.05 17.06
N GLN A 929 -34.94 -1.25 16.83
CA GLN A 929 -36.30 -1.62 17.22
C GLN A 929 -36.74 -2.90 16.52
N VAL A 930 -36.44 -3.06 15.22
CA VAL A 930 -36.73 -4.29 14.47
C VAL A 930 -35.95 -5.48 15.04
N TYR A 931 -34.65 -5.33 15.32
CA TYR A 931 -33.86 -6.41 15.92
C TYR A 931 -34.37 -6.81 17.31
N VAL A 932 -34.66 -5.85 18.18
CA VAL A 932 -35.19 -6.09 19.52
C VAL A 932 -36.57 -6.74 19.45
N ALA A 933 -37.45 -6.26 18.57
CA ALA A 933 -38.77 -6.85 18.35
C ALA A 933 -38.67 -8.28 17.83
N ALA A 934 -37.80 -8.55 16.84
CA ALA A 934 -37.57 -9.88 16.31
C ALA A 934 -37.02 -10.85 17.38
N PHE A 935 -36.07 -10.40 18.21
CA PHE A 935 -35.47 -11.24 19.25
C PHE A 935 -36.46 -11.53 20.39
N ARG A 936 -37.28 -10.53 20.78
CA ARG A 936 -38.34 -10.68 21.79
C ARG A 936 -39.46 -11.60 21.31
N ASN A 937 -39.79 -11.55 20.03
CA ASN A 937 -40.89 -12.31 19.43
C ASN A 937 -40.45 -13.67 18.84
N ARG A 938 -39.18 -14.07 19.02
CA ARG A 938 -38.61 -15.30 18.41
C ARG A 938 -39.28 -16.61 18.82
N ASN A 939 -40.02 -16.61 19.94
CA ASN A 939 -40.71 -17.79 20.48
C ASN A 939 -42.23 -17.77 20.24
N LEU A 940 -42.74 -16.79 19.49
CA LEU A 940 -44.17 -16.75 19.16
C LEU A 940 -44.47 -17.73 18.01
N PRO A 941 -45.57 -18.50 18.09
CA PRO A 941 -46.01 -19.33 16.97
C PRO A 941 -46.34 -18.43 15.77
N LEU A 942 -45.89 -18.83 14.57
CA LEU A 942 -46.24 -18.09 13.35
C LEU A 942 -47.77 -18.18 13.13
N PRO A 943 -48.46 -17.06 12.85
CA PRO A 943 -49.86 -17.08 12.45
C PRO A 943 -50.04 -17.91 11.17
N GLU A 944 -51.14 -18.66 11.06
CA GLU A 944 -51.48 -19.42 9.86
C GLU A 944 -51.85 -18.51 8.67
N ASN A 945 -52.22 -17.25 8.95
CA ASN A 945 -52.64 -16.27 7.95
C ASN A 945 -51.63 -15.10 7.90
N PRO A 946 -50.99 -14.81 6.76
CA PRO A 946 -49.97 -13.76 6.63
C PRO A 946 -50.51 -12.33 6.86
N ASP A 947 -51.82 -12.13 6.76
CA ASP A 947 -52.51 -10.84 6.99
C ASP A 947 -52.63 -10.46 8.48
N GLU A 948 -52.27 -11.37 9.41
CA GLU A 948 -52.27 -11.12 10.86
C GLU A 948 -50.93 -10.58 11.40
N LEU A 949 -49.90 -10.46 10.55
CA LEU A 949 -48.68 -9.73 10.91
C LEU A 949 -48.98 -8.22 10.97
N TYR A 950 -48.28 -7.51 11.86
CA TYR A 950 -48.57 -6.12 12.20
C TYR A 950 -48.54 -5.20 10.96
N GLU A 951 -49.71 -4.87 10.42
CA GLU A 951 -49.91 -3.74 9.50
C GLU A 951 -50.69 -2.64 10.21
N ILE A 952 -50.24 -1.39 10.08
CA ILE A 952 -51.06 -0.25 10.49
C ILE A 952 -52.27 -0.23 9.54
N SER A 953 -53.50 -0.29 10.06
CA SER A 953 -54.69 -0.12 9.20
C SER A 953 -54.67 1.27 8.57
N ARG A 954 -54.86 1.37 7.25
CA ARG A 954 -54.97 2.64 6.49
C ARG A 954 -55.97 3.65 7.10
N SER A 955 -56.90 3.20 7.94
CA SER A 955 -57.89 4.07 8.62
C SER A 955 -57.35 4.85 9.83
N LYS A 956 -56.18 4.51 10.37
CA LYS A 956 -55.58 5.16 11.56
C LYS A 956 -54.22 5.83 11.30
N ALA A 957 -53.75 5.88 10.06
CA ALA A 957 -52.52 6.56 9.69
C ALA A 957 -52.74 8.08 9.55
N SER A 958 -51.81 8.87 10.08
CA SER A 958 -51.66 10.29 9.74
C SER A 958 -51.47 10.42 8.21
N PRO A 959 -51.99 11.46 7.55
CA PRO A 959 -51.84 11.66 6.10
C PRO A 959 -50.37 11.73 5.62
N ASP A 960 -49.42 11.87 6.54
CA ASP A 960 -47.97 11.92 6.25
C ASP A 960 -47.24 10.58 6.41
N THR A 961 -47.94 9.46 6.66
CA THR A 961 -47.29 8.15 6.86
C THR A 961 -47.47 7.25 5.65
N GLU A 962 -46.35 6.90 5.03
CA GLU A 962 -46.33 6.19 3.77
C GLU A 962 -46.14 4.67 3.93
N PHE A 963 -46.83 3.89 3.10
CA PHE A 963 -46.69 2.42 3.06
C PHE A 963 -45.77 2.01 1.91
N VAL A 964 -44.72 1.24 2.23
CA VAL A 964 -43.92 0.54 1.21
C VAL A 964 -44.74 -0.65 0.70
N ALA A 965 -45.14 -0.64 -0.58
CA ALA A 965 -45.85 -1.77 -1.19
C ALA A 965 -44.97 -3.03 -1.19
N HIS A 966 -45.52 -4.16 -0.74
CA HIS A 966 -44.83 -5.45 -0.75
C HIS A 966 -44.33 -5.79 -2.16
N ARG A 967 -43.06 -6.23 -2.27
CA ARG A 967 -42.61 -7.04 -3.41
C ARG A 967 -43.06 -8.47 -3.18
N ASP A 968 -43.58 -9.12 -4.22
CA ASP A 968 -44.19 -10.48 -4.22
C ASP A 968 -43.25 -11.66 -3.88
N LYS A 969 -42.10 -11.42 -3.24
CA LYS A 969 -41.17 -12.48 -2.83
C LYS A 969 -40.71 -12.27 -1.38
N PRO A 970 -41.03 -13.19 -0.45
CA PRO A 970 -40.68 -13.01 0.95
C PRO A 970 -39.17 -13.23 1.16
N PHE A 971 -38.45 -12.17 1.57
CA PHE A 971 -37.13 -12.33 2.18
C PHE A 971 -37.31 -12.90 3.59
N ARG A 972 -37.11 -14.22 3.75
CA ARG A 972 -37.11 -14.89 5.06
C ARG A 972 -35.69 -14.97 5.62
N LEU A 973 -35.43 -14.19 6.67
CA LEU A 973 -34.24 -14.35 7.52
C LEU A 973 -34.50 -15.53 8.47
N ILE A 974 -33.99 -16.72 8.12
CA ILE A 974 -34.02 -17.90 8.99
C ILE A 974 -32.84 -17.79 9.95
N ALA A 975 -33.13 -17.57 11.23
CA ALA A 975 -32.14 -17.68 12.29
C ALA A 975 -31.72 -19.15 12.44
N LEU A 976 -30.41 -19.40 12.31
CA LEU A 976 -29.75 -20.66 12.65
C LEU A 976 -29.92 -20.93 14.15
N THR A 977 -30.90 -21.74 14.52
CA THR A 977 -30.88 -22.45 15.81
C THR A 977 -30.02 -23.71 15.66
N VAL A 978 -28.85 -23.68 16.29
CA VAL A 978 -28.07 -24.87 16.62
C VAL A 978 -28.97 -25.79 17.44
N GLN A 979 -29.44 -26.86 16.82
CA GLN A 979 -30.14 -27.94 17.50
C GLN A 979 -29.07 -28.96 17.95
N ALA A 980 -28.58 -28.78 19.18
CA ALA A 980 -27.94 -29.87 19.89
C ALA A 980 -29.03 -30.89 20.24
N HIS A 981 -29.01 -32.05 19.57
CA HIS A 981 -29.72 -33.24 20.01
C HIS A 981 -28.71 -34.35 20.25
N THR A 982 -28.66 -34.77 21.52
CA THR A 982 -28.00 -35.93 22.15
C THR A 982 -26.49 -36.03 22.11
#